data_AF-A0A1Z5JYZ6-F1
#
_entry.id   AF-A0A1Z5JYZ6-F1
#
_cell.length_a   1.000
_cell.length_b   1.000
_cell.length_c   1.000
_cell.angle_alpha   90.00
_cell.angle_beta   90.00
_cell.angle_gamma   90.00
#
_symmetry.space_group_name_H-M   'P 1'
#
loop_
_entity.id
_entity.type
_entity.pdbx_description
1 polymer ?
#
loop_
_entity_poly.entity_id
_entity_poly.type
_entity_poly.pdbx_seq_one_letter_code
_entity_poly.pdbx_strand_id
1 'polypeptide(L)'
;MVADSRELRLLGGILVHDMLQTSSMAAFQRKLGISSEQSPYSMTMSRTDSVRFFSAVASSSSSSHGSSKSNRPREGYGPSIHLTDEEKQLFNLLRHVREKTNLNTTLRVAGGWVRDKLLATPEFQTYHKVFDIGGNRLTSKFQKPAPSLGRQGTKVLVSRDESSNSPVDIDIALDDMLGREFADHLNEYLTSQGEDTVSVGVVLKNPEKSKHLETATMKVDSFWIDFVNLRAEEYTQDSRIPDLMRIGTAEEDAFRRDLTINALFYNINTGQVEDWTRRGFDDLRRGIVATPLAPLTTLLDDPLRVLRSIRFAARLRFGMDPELKASAMDDRVRSALGQKVSRERVGGEIDLMLRSPDPVGAMRLLINLKLVDTVFPISKYLCEYGGDDCADTTRRIFCMGLTLLSTAHEHLADCRLSPPLWCTAQNPIYDGGCRLVDDCESRRLLWYAAFLKPLWDETALWRKNAAETPSARNKKSNRSIISKILVDELKRPTRDAESVEKILIASDQIAHLMGSGGDISATMILLSDVLVTSRRESADHDQTSVFCTMNGHNIDSATEEDPLWIHAMEFRQRCAQVLIKVGPLWRASLILAISEQLAALEGDISYAIEGDIVDDYQDEQRRGIIESFDAFAAAWQQLGLIGIWHQEPLLDGEAVKKLLPRIPRGPAFRDVMDEQANWMITHPGAGVSVLEAYLVASFPTFAPALKDGAKQAQKKEQHQNSQ
;
A
#
# COMPACT_ATOMS: atom_id res chain seq x y z
N MET A 1 -43.93 -16.73 64.73
CA MET A 1 -44.25 -18.06 64.16
C MET A 1 -42.97 -18.60 63.54
N VAL A 2 -42.07 -19.10 64.41
CA VAL A 2 -41.54 -20.50 64.49
C VAL A 2 -40.60 -20.80 63.31
N ALA A 3 -39.29 -21.01 63.44
CA ALA A 3 -38.30 -21.12 64.54
C ALA A 3 -36.93 -20.68 63.94
N ASP A 4 -36.07 -19.88 64.57
CA ASP A 4 -35.21 -20.08 65.76
C ASP A 4 -34.14 -21.18 65.60
N SER A 5 -32.88 -20.79 65.40
CA SER A 5 -31.74 -21.10 66.30
C SER A 5 -30.37 -20.58 65.79
N ARG A 6 -29.81 -19.63 66.57
CA ARG A 6 -28.43 -19.56 67.13
C ARG A 6 -27.20 -19.48 66.19
N GLU A 7 -26.42 -18.39 66.23
CA GLU A 7 -25.25 -18.12 67.14
C GLU A 7 -24.02 -19.00 66.79
N LEU A 8 -22.79 -18.55 66.47
CA LEU A 8 -21.87 -17.63 67.17
C LEU A 8 -20.59 -17.35 66.33
N ARG A 9 -20.11 -16.09 66.37
CA ARG A 9 -18.72 -15.56 66.53
C ARG A 9 -17.61 -16.04 65.54
N LEU A 10 -16.63 -15.25 65.08
CA LEU A 10 -15.86 -14.09 65.56
C LEU A 10 -15.28 -13.40 64.29
N LEU A 11 -15.47 -12.09 64.08
CA LEU A 11 -14.49 -11.00 64.31
C LEU A 11 -13.26 -11.01 63.38
N GLY A 12 -12.88 -9.97 62.64
CA GLY A 12 -13.32 -8.56 62.55
C GLY A 12 -13.06 -8.04 61.12
N GLY A 13 -13.69 -6.99 60.61
CA GLY A 13 -13.88 -5.61 61.11
C GLY A 13 -13.57 -4.71 59.90
N ILE A 14 -14.54 -4.40 59.03
CA ILE A 14 -15.41 -3.21 58.97
C ILE A 14 -14.70 -1.84 59.13
N LEU A 15 -14.98 -0.99 58.15
CA LEU A 15 -15.04 0.49 58.09
C LEU A 15 -13.91 1.16 57.29
N VAL A 16 -14.15 1.67 56.07
CA VAL A 16 -15.06 2.76 55.60
C VAL A 16 -14.29 4.07 55.44
N HIS A 17 -14.53 4.66 54.27
CA HIS A 17 -14.55 6.07 53.92
C HIS A 17 -13.38 6.73 53.19
N ASP A 18 -13.79 7.24 52.05
CA ASP A 18 -13.23 8.27 51.20
C ASP A 18 -12.94 9.59 51.94
N MET A 19 -12.02 10.36 51.33
CA MET A 19 -11.67 11.77 51.54
C MET A 19 -11.14 12.21 52.93
N LEU A 20 -9.87 12.63 52.96
CA LEU A 20 -9.45 14.00 53.33
C LEU A 20 -7.91 14.14 53.30
N GLN A 21 -7.47 15.28 52.74
CA GLN A 21 -6.28 16.04 53.14
C GLN A 21 -4.89 15.44 52.87
N THR A 22 -4.17 15.99 51.88
CA THR A 22 -3.16 17.05 52.08
C THR A 22 -2.14 16.76 53.18
N SER A 23 -0.87 16.85 52.79
CA SER A 23 0.34 17.01 53.65
C SER A 23 1.12 15.72 53.94
N SER A 24 2.03 15.31 53.04
CA SER A 24 3.31 14.71 53.45
C SER A 24 4.31 14.53 52.29
N MET A 25 4.73 15.62 51.66
CA MET A 25 6.00 15.68 50.89
C MET A 25 6.97 16.72 51.49
N ALA A 26 6.68 17.19 52.71
CA ALA A 26 7.50 18.12 53.48
C ALA A 26 8.35 17.41 54.57
N ALA A 27 8.33 16.07 54.61
CA ALA A 27 9.04 15.25 55.59
C ALA A 27 10.31 14.55 55.01
N PHE A 28 10.56 14.63 53.70
CA PHE A 28 11.71 13.95 53.07
C PHE A 28 12.89 14.87 52.74
N GLN A 29 12.68 16.19 52.64
CA GLN A 29 13.75 17.17 52.37
C GLN A 29 14.39 17.79 53.62
N ARG A 30 13.99 17.37 54.83
CA ARG A 30 14.55 17.88 56.10
C ARG A 30 15.78 17.09 56.60
N LYS A 31 16.35 16.20 55.77
CA LYS A 31 17.51 15.34 56.11
C LYS A 31 18.83 15.72 55.45
N LEU A 32 18.89 16.86 54.74
CA LEU A 32 20.14 17.43 54.20
C LEU A 32 20.11 18.94 54.48
N GLY A 33 20.67 19.34 55.61
CA GLY A 33 20.54 20.69 56.14
C GLY A 33 21.32 21.77 55.39
N ILE A 34 20.80 23.00 55.55
CA ILE A 34 21.48 24.33 55.48
C ILE A 34 21.67 24.88 54.05
N SER A 35 21.29 26.09 53.64
CA SER A 35 20.45 27.19 54.18
C SER A 35 20.13 28.19 53.05
N SER A 36 19.06 28.97 53.26
CA SER A 36 18.48 30.13 52.57
C SER A 36 19.47 31.24 52.11
N GLU A 37 19.24 32.08 51.08
CA GLU A 37 18.27 33.21 51.04
C GLU A 37 18.27 33.98 49.67
N GLN A 38 17.11 34.56 49.33
CA GLN A 38 16.86 35.86 48.66
C GLN A 38 17.04 36.09 47.13
N SER A 39 16.11 36.92 46.62
CA SER A 39 15.91 37.54 45.28
C SER A 39 16.19 39.06 45.38
N PRO A 40 16.16 39.99 44.38
CA PRO A 40 16.13 39.98 42.88
C PRO A 40 17.23 40.89 42.22
N TYR A 41 17.14 41.10 40.89
CA TYR A 41 17.68 42.19 40.00
C TYR A 41 18.81 41.89 39.00
N SER A 42 18.48 42.12 37.72
CA SER A 42 19.16 42.93 36.66
C SER A 42 20.67 42.80 36.37
N MET A 43 20.95 42.82 35.05
CA MET A 43 22.14 43.33 34.31
C MET A 43 23.18 42.33 33.74
N THR A 44 23.13 42.23 32.40
CA THR A 44 24.23 42.31 31.40
C THR A 44 25.41 41.31 31.37
N MET A 45 25.52 40.69 30.18
CA MET A 45 26.71 40.40 29.35
C MET A 45 27.80 39.41 29.82
N SER A 46 27.95 38.35 29.02
CA SER A 46 29.14 37.99 28.23
C SER A 46 29.69 36.55 28.41
N ARG A 47 29.88 35.93 27.23
CA ARG A 47 30.92 34.99 26.78
C ARG A 47 31.15 33.64 27.49
N THR A 48 31.00 32.63 26.62
CA THR A 48 31.84 31.43 26.41
C THR A 48 31.96 30.45 27.57
N ASP A 49 31.45 29.23 27.37
CA ASP A 49 32.27 28.06 27.61
C ASP A 49 31.90 26.87 26.72
N SER A 50 32.92 26.43 25.99
CA SER A 50 33.03 25.27 25.12
C SER A 50 33.24 23.99 25.93
N VAL A 51 32.42 22.95 25.68
CA VAL A 51 32.62 21.61 26.25
C VAL A 51 33.43 20.74 25.28
N ARG A 52 34.44 20.09 25.85
CA ARG A 52 35.57 19.38 25.24
C ARG A 52 35.17 18.05 24.58
N PHE A 53 35.74 17.78 23.41
CA PHE A 53 35.87 16.44 22.82
C PHE A 53 37.21 15.80 23.21
N PHE A 54 37.19 14.48 23.36
CA PHE A 54 38.31 13.62 23.77
C PHE A 54 39.48 13.64 22.77
N SER A 55 40.68 13.69 23.34
CA SER A 55 42.00 13.60 22.68
C SER A 55 42.46 12.14 22.57
N ALA A 56 43.03 11.76 21.43
CA ALA A 56 43.91 10.60 21.31
C ALA A 56 45.11 10.94 20.39
N VAL A 57 46.22 11.26 21.06
CA VAL A 57 47.65 10.93 20.81
C VAL A 57 48.17 10.95 19.36
N ALA A 58 49.04 11.93 19.12
CA ALA A 58 49.98 11.99 18.01
C ALA A 58 51.23 11.12 18.26
N SER A 59 51.78 10.56 17.19
CA SER A 59 53.20 10.18 17.11
C SER A 59 53.79 10.74 15.81
N SER A 60 54.98 11.30 15.96
CA SER A 60 55.71 12.12 14.99
C SER A 60 56.65 11.29 14.13
N SER A 61 56.67 11.53 12.82
CA SER A 61 57.85 11.34 11.97
C SER A 61 57.82 12.33 10.80
N SER A 62 58.90 13.10 10.71
CA SER A 62 59.16 14.15 9.73
C SER A 62 59.68 13.62 8.40
N SER A 63 59.14 14.10 7.26
CA SER A 63 59.93 14.38 6.05
C SER A 63 59.10 15.11 4.97
N SER A 64 59.37 16.40 4.84
CA SER A 64 59.52 17.25 3.64
C SER A 64 58.74 17.01 2.31
N HIS A 65 58.31 18.15 1.75
CA HIS A 65 57.98 18.47 0.33
C HIS A 65 56.52 18.38 -0.13
N GLY A 66 56.02 19.52 -0.65
CA GLY A 66 54.86 19.58 -1.53
C GLY A 66 53.73 20.49 -1.05
N SER A 67 53.88 21.80 -1.25
CA SER A 67 52.81 22.79 -1.10
C SER A 67 51.60 22.41 -1.97
N SER A 68 50.53 21.93 -1.34
CA SER A 68 49.19 21.85 -1.93
C SER A 68 48.28 22.73 -1.07
N LYS A 69 47.95 23.92 -1.59
CA LYS A 69 46.95 24.79 -0.99
C LYS A 69 45.64 24.02 -0.97
N SER A 70 45.20 23.60 0.22
CA SER A 70 43.87 23.05 0.42
C SER A 70 42.85 24.14 0.09
N ASN A 71 42.24 24.06 -1.09
CA ASN A 71 41.02 24.81 -1.40
C ASN A 71 39.94 24.35 -0.41
N ARG A 72 39.69 25.14 0.63
CA ARG A 72 38.39 25.11 1.29
C ARG A 72 37.35 25.49 0.23
N PRO A 73 36.24 24.74 0.07
CA PRO A 73 35.20 25.12 -0.88
C PRO A 73 34.66 26.51 -0.50
N ARG A 74 34.48 27.39 -1.48
CA ARG A 74 33.80 28.68 -1.30
C ARG A 74 32.36 28.43 -0.85
N GLU A 75 31.82 29.33 -0.03
CA GLU A 75 30.43 29.28 0.47
C GLU A 75 29.44 29.19 -0.71
N GLY A 76 28.56 28.16 -0.71
CA GLY A 76 27.50 27.97 -1.71
C GLY A 76 27.68 26.82 -2.70
N TYR A 77 28.78 26.06 -2.66
CA TYR A 77 29.02 24.95 -3.59
C TYR A 77 28.81 23.58 -2.92
N GLY A 78 27.76 22.87 -3.35
CA GLY A 78 27.35 21.59 -2.79
C GLY A 78 28.17 20.37 -3.23
N PRO A 79 27.78 19.17 -2.75
CA PRO A 79 28.39 17.89 -3.13
C PRO A 79 28.36 17.65 -4.64
N SER A 80 29.32 16.88 -5.16
CA SER A 80 29.34 16.49 -6.58
C SER A 80 28.35 15.36 -6.86
N ILE A 81 27.61 15.47 -7.97
CA ILE A 81 26.74 14.41 -8.49
C ILE A 81 27.49 13.59 -9.55
N HIS A 82 27.29 12.27 -9.53
CA HIS A 82 27.74 11.39 -10.61
C HIS A 82 26.69 11.33 -11.73
N LEU A 83 27.08 11.79 -12.92
CA LEU A 83 26.26 11.72 -14.14
C LEU A 83 26.54 10.41 -14.90
N THR A 84 25.49 9.80 -15.47
CA THR A 84 25.64 8.75 -16.48
C THR A 84 26.21 9.33 -17.77
N ASP A 85 26.71 8.47 -18.67
CA ASP A 85 27.24 8.96 -19.94
C ASP A 85 26.16 9.57 -20.84
N GLU A 86 24.95 8.99 -20.82
CA GLU A 86 23.76 9.56 -21.47
C GLU A 86 23.39 10.94 -20.90
N GLU A 87 23.40 11.11 -19.57
CA GLU A 87 23.13 12.41 -18.94
C GLU A 87 24.22 13.46 -19.27
N LYS A 88 25.50 13.04 -19.33
CA LYS A 88 26.59 13.93 -19.75
C LYS A 88 26.41 14.37 -21.20
N GLN A 89 26.06 13.45 -22.10
CA GLN A 89 25.79 13.77 -23.50
C GLN A 89 24.67 14.78 -23.62
N LEU A 90 23.54 14.55 -22.94
CA LEU A 90 22.42 15.47 -22.92
C LEU A 90 22.82 16.86 -22.38
N PHE A 91 23.45 16.92 -21.21
CA PHE A 91 23.84 18.20 -20.60
C PHE A 91 24.90 18.94 -21.41
N ASN A 92 25.78 18.22 -22.10
CA ASN A 92 26.70 18.81 -23.05
C ASN A 92 25.94 19.36 -24.27
N LEU A 93 24.98 18.62 -24.85
CA LEU A 93 24.14 19.11 -25.95
C LEU A 93 23.44 20.42 -25.58
N LEU A 94 22.77 20.47 -24.42
CA LEU A 94 22.09 21.67 -23.93
C LEU A 94 23.05 22.85 -23.75
N ARG A 95 24.28 22.58 -23.27
CA ARG A 95 25.33 23.60 -23.14
C ARG A 95 25.79 24.12 -24.50
N HIS A 96 26.00 23.24 -25.48
CA HIS A 96 26.39 23.63 -26.84
C HIS A 96 25.31 24.44 -27.54
N VAL A 97 24.03 24.12 -27.32
CA VAL A 97 22.90 24.90 -27.84
C VAL A 97 22.99 26.32 -27.30
N ARG A 98 23.07 26.49 -25.97
CA ARG A 98 23.24 27.79 -25.31
C ARG A 98 24.41 28.59 -25.89
N GLU A 99 25.56 27.93 -26.08
CA GLU A 99 26.79 28.57 -26.57
C GLU A 99 26.68 28.97 -28.05
N LYS A 100 26.10 28.12 -28.91
CA LYS A 100 25.97 28.40 -30.35
C LYS A 100 24.92 29.48 -30.64
N THR A 101 23.85 29.54 -29.86
CA THR A 101 22.80 30.57 -29.98
C THR A 101 23.10 31.83 -29.16
N ASN A 102 24.25 31.87 -28.47
CA ASN A 102 24.71 33.01 -27.66
C ASN A 102 23.69 33.45 -26.59
N LEU A 103 23.02 32.48 -25.96
CA LEU A 103 22.04 32.72 -24.90
C LEU A 103 22.76 32.95 -23.56
N ASN A 104 22.27 33.92 -22.79
CA ASN A 104 22.77 34.21 -21.44
C ASN A 104 22.08 33.36 -20.34
N THR A 105 21.16 32.50 -20.74
CA THR A 105 20.34 31.67 -19.84
C THR A 105 21.19 30.71 -19.01
N THR A 106 20.93 30.64 -17.71
CA THR A 106 21.47 29.57 -16.88
C THR A 106 20.52 28.38 -16.90
N LEU A 107 21.06 27.20 -17.19
CA LEU A 107 20.30 25.96 -17.26
C LEU A 107 20.46 25.21 -15.95
N ARG A 108 19.35 24.89 -15.28
CA ARG A 108 19.36 24.14 -14.02
C ARG A 108 18.46 22.93 -14.09
N VAL A 109 18.95 21.76 -13.67
CA VAL A 109 18.05 20.66 -13.32
C VAL A 109 17.46 20.95 -11.95
N ALA A 110 16.15 20.83 -11.78
CA ALA A 110 15.49 21.19 -10.53
C ALA A 110 14.88 19.99 -9.78
N GLY A 111 14.88 20.06 -8.45
CA GLY A 111 14.01 19.25 -7.60
C GLY A 111 14.38 17.78 -7.46
N GLY A 112 13.44 16.89 -7.80
CA GLY A 112 13.47 15.47 -7.42
C GLY A 112 14.68 14.73 -7.95
N TRP A 113 15.08 15.01 -9.19
CA TRP A 113 16.26 14.41 -9.82
C TRP A 113 17.53 14.72 -9.02
N VAL A 114 17.71 15.98 -8.60
CA VAL A 114 18.91 16.42 -7.84
C VAL A 114 18.97 15.71 -6.49
N ARG A 115 17.85 15.66 -5.76
CA ARG A 115 17.73 14.95 -4.48
C ARG A 115 18.08 13.47 -4.63
N ASP A 116 17.47 12.79 -5.59
CA ASP A 116 17.62 11.34 -5.76
C ASP A 116 19.05 10.98 -6.20
N LYS A 117 19.69 11.83 -7.02
CA LYS A 117 21.11 11.71 -7.36
C LYS A 117 22.03 11.88 -6.16
N LEU A 118 21.77 12.87 -5.30
CA LEU A 118 22.55 13.08 -4.08
C LEU A 118 22.42 11.90 -3.11
N LEU A 119 21.21 11.37 -2.91
CA LEU A 119 20.97 10.18 -2.08
C LEU A 119 21.69 8.93 -2.59
N ALA A 120 21.93 8.85 -3.90
CA ALA A 120 22.70 7.76 -4.50
C ALA A 120 24.22 7.87 -4.26
N THR A 121 24.73 9.02 -3.78
CA THR A 121 26.17 9.19 -3.56
C THR A 121 26.66 8.48 -2.28
N PRO A 122 27.93 8.05 -2.22
CA PRO A 122 28.50 7.41 -1.03
C PRO A 122 28.43 8.27 0.24
N GLU A 123 28.54 9.60 0.10
CA GLU A 123 28.42 10.55 1.21
C GLU A 123 27.08 10.34 1.94
N PHE A 124 25.96 10.46 1.23
CA PHE A 124 24.62 10.36 1.82
C PHE A 124 24.25 8.92 2.19
N GLN A 125 24.66 7.92 1.40
CA GLN A 125 24.44 6.52 1.77
C GLN A 125 25.06 6.15 3.12
N THR A 126 26.22 6.72 3.44
CA THR A 126 26.89 6.46 4.72
C THR A 126 26.11 7.05 5.89
N TYR A 127 25.67 8.31 5.77
CA TYR A 127 24.83 8.94 6.81
C TYR A 127 23.56 8.13 7.06
N HIS A 128 22.82 7.76 6.01
CA HIS A 128 21.58 7.01 6.18
C HIS A 128 21.79 5.58 6.71
N LYS A 129 22.90 4.91 6.39
CA LYS A 129 23.25 3.60 6.99
C LYS A 129 23.51 3.69 8.50
N VAL A 130 24.14 4.78 8.97
CA VAL A 130 24.41 4.98 10.40
C VAL A 130 23.10 5.27 11.16
N PHE A 131 22.19 6.05 10.58
CA PHE A 131 20.88 6.32 11.18
C PHE A 131 19.93 5.11 11.17
N ASP A 132 20.03 4.20 10.21
CA ASP A 132 19.23 2.95 10.17
C ASP A 132 19.68 1.94 11.27
N ILE A 133 20.87 2.11 11.86
CA ILE A 133 21.33 1.38 13.06
C ILE A 133 20.76 2.01 14.35
N GLY A 134 20.33 3.28 14.29
CA GLY A 134 19.85 4.08 15.42
C GLY A 134 18.35 4.38 15.40
N GLY A 135 17.50 3.34 15.38
CA GLY A 135 16.17 3.35 16.02
C GLY A 135 15.08 4.32 15.54
N ASN A 136 15.28 5.14 14.52
CA ASN A 136 14.28 6.11 14.04
C ASN A 136 13.41 5.62 12.87
N ARG A 137 13.08 4.33 12.83
CA ARG A 137 12.01 3.87 11.93
C ARG A 137 10.67 4.34 12.47
N LEU A 138 9.84 4.91 11.59
CA LEU A 138 8.43 5.26 11.87
C LEU A 138 7.56 4.04 12.26
N THR A 139 8.15 2.85 12.22
CA THR A 139 7.61 1.55 12.65
C THR A 139 8.23 1.13 13.99
N SER A 140 8.09 1.93 15.04
CA SER A 140 8.51 1.49 16.39
C SER A 140 7.44 0.58 16.98
N LYS A 141 7.48 -0.73 16.69
CA LYS A 141 6.75 -1.73 17.47
C LYS A 141 7.57 -2.93 17.95
N PHE A 142 8.80 -3.12 17.48
CA PHE A 142 9.70 -4.15 18.03
C PHE A 142 11.07 -3.56 18.36
N GLN A 143 11.35 -3.44 19.66
CA GLN A 143 12.66 -3.16 20.20
C GLN A 143 13.04 -4.30 21.16
N LYS A 144 13.58 -5.40 20.61
CA LYS A 144 14.50 -6.32 21.30
C LYS A 144 15.40 -7.02 20.25
N PRO A 145 16.68 -7.31 20.57
CA PRO A 145 17.64 -7.87 19.62
C PRO A 145 17.63 -9.40 19.69
N ALA A 146 17.38 -10.09 18.58
CA ALA A 146 17.71 -11.51 18.44
C ALA A 146 18.88 -11.69 17.46
N PRO A 147 19.89 -12.52 17.79
CA PRO A 147 21.07 -12.70 16.97
C PRO A 147 20.81 -13.77 15.91
N SER A 148 20.68 -13.38 14.66
CA SER A 148 20.80 -14.32 13.55
C SER A 148 21.52 -13.68 12.35
N LEU A 149 22.34 -14.54 11.75
CA LEU A 149 23.47 -14.28 10.90
C LEU A 149 23.20 -13.35 9.71
N GLY A 150 24.19 -12.51 9.40
CA GLY A 150 24.43 -12.04 8.03
C GLY A 150 23.60 -10.84 7.58
N ARG A 151 23.87 -9.67 8.18
CA ARG A 151 23.48 -8.36 7.60
C ARG A 151 24.04 -8.24 6.17
N GLN A 152 23.19 -8.44 5.17
CA GLN A 152 23.33 -7.74 3.90
C GLN A 152 22.28 -6.63 3.86
N GLY A 153 22.77 -5.39 3.92
CA GLY A 153 21.96 -4.19 3.86
C GLY A 153 21.08 -4.20 2.63
N THR A 154 19.79 -4.16 2.90
CA THR A 154 18.66 -3.85 2.03
C THR A 154 19.04 -2.80 0.97
N LYS A 155 19.37 -3.25 -0.25
CA LYS A 155 19.48 -2.44 -1.47
C LYS A 155 18.08 -1.90 -1.86
N VAL A 156 17.55 -0.93 -1.11
CA VAL A 156 16.20 -0.36 -1.36
C VAL A 156 16.22 1.11 -1.84
N LEU A 157 17.38 1.64 -2.25
CA LEU A 157 17.45 2.96 -2.90
C LEU A 157 17.68 2.90 -4.42
N VAL A 158 17.56 1.73 -5.03
CA VAL A 158 17.38 1.61 -6.48
C VAL A 158 16.38 0.49 -6.72
N SER A 159 15.08 0.77 -6.62
CA SER A 159 14.11 0.03 -7.42
C SER A 159 14.36 0.42 -8.87
N ARG A 160 15.42 -0.16 -9.46
CA ARG A 160 15.43 -0.43 -10.90
C ARG A 160 14.45 -1.58 -11.02
N ASP A 161 13.18 -1.26 -11.23
CA ASP A 161 12.35 -2.15 -12.01
C ASP A 161 13.04 -2.21 -13.38
N GLU A 162 13.81 -3.27 -13.63
CA GLU A 162 14.37 -3.55 -14.96
C GLU A 162 13.25 -3.77 -16.00
N SER A 163 11.99 -3.84 -15.56
CA SER A 163 10.77 -3.89 -16.36
C SER A 163 10.07 -2.53 -16.55
N SER A 164 10.42 -1.47 -15.81
CA SER A 164 9.90 -0.13 -16.09
C SER A 164 10.87 0.59 -17.02
N ASN A 165 10.73 0.34 -18.32
CA ASN A 165 11.33 1.15 -19.39
C ASN A 165 10.67 2.54 -19.47
N SER A 166 10.31 3.12 -18.31
CA SER A 166 9.76 4.45 -18.18
C SER A 166 10.93 5.43 -18.31
N PRO A 167 10.97 6.24 -19.37
CA PRO A 167 12.05 7.21 -19.60
C PRO A 167 12.18 8.18 -18.42
N VAL A 168 13.41 8.61 -18.14
CA VAL A 168 13.71 9.51 -17.02
C VAL A 168 13.20 10.91 -17.37
N ASP A 169 12.27 11.43 -16.57
CA ASP A 169 11.77 12.80 -16.67
C ASP A 169 12.76 13.77 -15.98
N ILE A 170 13.26 14.76 -16.73
CA ILE A 170 14.18 15.80 -16.23
C ILE A 170 13.56 17.18 -16.37
N ASP A 171 13.36 17.86 -15.24
CA ASP A 171 12.90 19.25 -15.19
C ASP A 171 14.08 20.21 -15.37
N ILE A 172 14.15 20.91 -16.51
CA ILE A 172 15.14 21.94 -16.81
C ILE A 172 14.54 23.32 -16.56
N ALA A 173 14.97 23.95 -15.48
CA ALA A 173 14.62 25.31 -15.13
C ALA A 173 15.46 26.34 -15.92
N LEU A 174 14.75 27.32 -16.49
CA LEU A 174 15.27 28.43 -17.28
C LEU A 174 15.03 29.77 -16.56
N ASP A 175 16.02 30.68 -16.63
CA ASP A 175 16.03 31.94 -15.89
C ASP A 175 15.33 33.10 -16.62
N ASP A 176 15.50 33.21 -17.94
CA ASP A 176 15.21 34.45 -18.69
C ASP A 176 14.43 34.24 -19.99
N MET A 177 13.99 33.02 -20.30
CA MET A 177 13.26 32.68 -21.53
C MET A 177 12.20 31.61 -21.32
N LEU A 178 11.23 31.52 -22.23
CA LEU A 178 10.17 30.51 -22.17
C LEU A 178 10.69 29.13 -22.58
N GLY A 179 10.08 28.09 -22.02
CA GLY A 179 10.45 26.71 -22.35
C GLY A 179 10.36 26.38 -23.85
N ARG A 180 9.34 26.94 -24.54
CA ARG A 180 9.19 26.78 -25.99
C ARG A 180 10.33 27.43 -26.77
N GLU A 181 10.74 28.63 -26.39
CA GLU A 181 11.82 29.37 -27.08
C GLU A 181 13.13 28.57 -27.03
N PHE A 182 13.44 27.98 -25.87
CA PHE A 182 14.63 27.12 -25.76
C PHE A 182 14.48 25.82 -26.57
N ALA A 183 13.29 25.19 -26.55
CA ALA A 183 13.03 23.98 -27.33
C ALA A 183 13.15 24.22 -28.84
N ASP A 184 12.72 25.39 -29.33
CA ASP A 184 12.86 25.79 -30.72
C ASP A 184 14.34 25.98 -31.09
N HIS A 185 15.13 26.65 -30.24
CA HIS A 185 16.59 26.77 -30.43
C HIS A 185 17.32 25.41 -30.41
N LEU A 186 16.86 24.46 -29.61
CA LEU A 186 17.40 23.10 -29.62
C LEU A 186 17.11 22.41 -30.96
N ASN A 187 15.90 22.53 -31.50
CA ASN A 187 15.57 21.99 -32.82
C ASN A 187 16.35 22.66 -33.97
N GLU A 188 16.56 23.97 -33.90
CA GLU A 188 17.43 24.70 -34.84
C GLU A 188 18.87 24.17 -34.79
N TYR A 189 19.39 23.93 -33.59
CA TYR A 189 20.72 23.34 -33.39
C TYR A 189 20.80 21.94 -34.00
N LEU A 190 19.84 21.05 -33.71
CA LEU A 190 19.80 19.69 -34.25
C LEU A 190 19.77 19.69 -35.77
N THR A 191 18.90 20.51 -36.37
CA THR A 191 18.82 20.69 -37.83
C THR A 191 20.17 21.13 -38.41
N SER A 192 20.86 22.05 -37.74
CA SER A 192 22.17 22.54 -38.18
C SER A 192 23.30 21.50 -38.08
N GLN A 193 23.11 20.43 -37.33
CA GLN A 193 24.03 19.27 -37.25
C GLN A 193 23.63 18.14 -38.21
N GLY A 194 22.53 18.31 -38.97
CA GLY A 194 21.98 17.27 -39.84
C GLY A 194 21.18 16.20 -39.11
N GLU A 195 20.78 16.45 -37.86
CA GLU A 195 19.93 15.58 -37.05
C GLU A 195 18.44 15.92 -37.26
N ASP A 196 17.56 14.93 -37.07
CA ASP A 196 16.12 15.13 -37.17
C ASP A 196 15.59 16.00 -36.02
N THR A 197 14.60 16.85 -36.31
CA THR A 197 13.94 17.66 -35.29
C THR A 197 13.00 16.81 -34.43
N VAL A 198 12.89 17.19 -33.16
CA VAL A 198 12.04 16.52 -32.18
C VAL A 198 10.73 17.28 -32.02
N SER A 199 9.62 16.55 -31.91
CA SER A 199 8.31 17.13 -31.60
C SER A 199 8.30 17.77 -30.20
N VAL A 200 7.95 19.05 -30.14
CA VAL A 200 7.80 19.80 -28.89
C VAL A 200 6.32 19.82 -28.50
N GLY A 201 5.96 19.09 -27.46
CA GLY A 201 4.66 19.20 -26.81
C GLY A 201 4.66 20.43 -25.90
N VAL A 202 3.66 21.30 -26.02
CA VAL A 202 3.52 22.44 -25.11
C VAL A 202 2.26 22.33 -24.29
N VAL A 203 2.45 22.31 -22.98
CA VAL A 203 1.38 22.44 -22.02
C VAL A 203 1.17 23.93 -21.77
N LEU A 204 0.10 24.45 -22.38
CA LEU A 204 -0.30 25.84 -22.23
C LEU A 204 -0.75 26.15 -20.79
N LYS A 205 -0.65 27.44 -20.44
CA LYS A 205 -1.13 27.97 -19.16
C LYS A 205 -2.61 27.63 -18.98
N ASN A 206 -2.93 26.92 -17.90
CA ASN A 206 -4.28 26.64 -17.44
C ASN A 206 -4.40 26.94 -15.93
N PRO A 207 -4.85 28.15 -15.57
CA PRO A 207 -5.02 28.57 -14.18
C PRO A 207 -5.96 27.68 -13.36
N GLU A 208 -7.05 27.19 -13.97
CA GLU A 208 -8.03 26.31 -13.30
C GLU A 208 -7.42 24.96 -12.90
N LYS A 209 -6.40 24.50 -13.62
CA LYS A 209 -5.62 23.30 -13.28
C LYS A 209 -4.37 23.61 -12.46
N SER A 210 -4.25 24.83 -11.92
CA SER A 210 -3.05 25.33 -11.23
C SER A 210 -1.77 25.30 -12.08
N LYS A 211 -1.89 25.40 -13.41
CA LYS A 211 -0.75 25.46 -14.35
C LYS A 211 -0.60 26.88 -14.89
N HIS A 212 0.16 27.74 -14.22
CA HIS A 212 0.19 29.18 -14.53
C HIS A 212 1.34 29.61 -15.44
N LEU A 213 2.32 28.74 -15.67
CA LEU A 213 3.40 28.95 -16.62
C LEU A 213 3.34 27.89 -17.71
N GLU A 214 3.80 28.27 -18.89
CA GLU A 214 3.98 27.35 -20.01
C GLU A 214 5.08 26.35 -19.66
N THR A 215 4.89 25.10 -20.02
CA THR A 215 5.93 24.07 -19.93
C THR A 215 6.06 23.45 -21.30
N ALA A 216 7.29 23.40 -21.80
CA ALA A 216 7.60 22.72 -23.04
C ALA A 216 8.21 21.36 -22.72
N THR A 217 7.56 20.31 -23.20
CA THR A 217 7.98 18.93 -23.04
C THR A 217 8.50 18.43 -24.38
N MET A 218 9.71 17.89 -24.43
CA MET A 218 10.24 17.24 -25.63
C MET A 218 11.08 16.02 -25.27
N LYS A 219 11.13 15.06 -26.20
CA LYS A 219 11.89 13.82 -26.02
C LYS A 219 13.26 13.94 -26.69
N VAL A 220 14.32 14.05 -25.90
CA VAL A 220 15.69 14.10 -26.41
C VAL A 220 16.37 12.78 -26.06
N ASP A 221 16.76 12.02 -27.08
CA ASP A 221 17.30 10.66 -26.95
C ASP A 221 16.37 9.73 -26.13
N SER A 222 16.86 9.25 -24.98
CA SER A 222 16.15 8.40 -24.02
C SER A 222 15.38 9.19 -22.95
N PHE A 223 15.49 10.51 -22.91
CA PHE A 223 14.95 11.37 -21.85
C PHE A 223 13.71 12.13 -22.30
N TRP A 224 12.73 12.27 -21.41
CA TRP A 224 11.72 13.31 -21.52
C TRP A 224 12.19 14.51 -20.71
N ILE A 225 12.17 15.68 -21.36
CA ILE A 225 12.68 16.91 -20.78
C ILE A 225 11.55 17.91 -20.73
N ASP A 226 11.31 18.42 -19.53
CA ASP A 226 10.37 19.50 -19.26
C ASP A 226 11.15 20.79 -19.04
N PHE A 227 11.09 21.70 -20.02
CA PHE A 227 11.59 23.06 -19.88
C PHE A 227 10.58 23.90 -19.12
N VAL A 228 10.97 24.29 -17.91
CA VAL A 228 10.14 25.05 -16.97
C VAL A 228 10.79 26.39 -16.66
N ASN A 229 9.97 27.41 -16.40
CA ASN A 229 10.48 28.67 -15.88
C ASN A 229 10.65 28.60 -14.37
N LEU A 230 11.68 29.28 -13.86
CA LEU A 230 11.72 29.67 -12.45
C LEU A 230 10.56 30.59 -12.14
N ARG A 231 9.95 30.42 -10.96
CA ARG A 231 8.73 31.13 -10.61
C ARG A 231 8.89 31.87 -9.29
N ALA A 232 8.27 33.04 -9.24
CA ALA A 232 7.92 33.72 -8.01
C ALA A 232 6.39 33.78 -7.93
N GLU A 233 5.85 33.47 -6.76
CA GLU A 233 4.41 33.32 -6.50
C GLU A 233 4.03 34.20 -5.31
N GLU A 234 2.90 34.93 -5.42
CA GLU A 234 2.28 35.67 -4.31
C GLU A 234 0.87 35.12 -4.06
N TYR A 235 0.58 34.75 -2.82
CA TYR A 235 -0.68 34.13 -2.40
C TYR A 235 -1.57 35.12 -1.65
N THR A 236 -2.89 35.02 -1.85
CA THR A 236 -3.89 35.66 -0.99
C THR A 236 -4.58 34.66 -0.08
N GLN A 237 -5.27 35.17 0.95
CA GLN A 237 -5.79 34.33 2.03
C GLN A 237 -6.86 33.32 1.58
N ASP A 238 -7.58 33.59 0.49
CA ASP A 238 -8.78 32.83 0.11
C ASP A 238 -8.52 31.74 -0.95
N SER A 239 -7.41 31.81 -1.68
CA SER A 239 -7.09 30.91 -2.78
C SER A 239 -5.82 30.11 -2.50
N ARG A 240 -5.79 28.86 -2.95
CA ARG A 240 -4.55 28.08 -3.06
C ARG A 240 -3.74 28.46 -4.30
N ILE A 241 -4.41 29.01 -5.31
CA ILE A 241 -3.78 29.46 -6.54
C ILE A 241 -3.20 30.85 -6.28
N PRO A 242 -1.91 31.10 -6.55
CA PRO A 242 -1.32 32.43 -6.38
C PRO A 242 -1.95 33.44 -7.34
N ASP A 243 -2.12 34.68 -6.87
CA ASP A 243 -2.76 35.76 -7.63
C ASP A 243 -1.80 36.41 -8.62
N LEU A 244 -0.52 36.53 -8.23
CA LEU A 244 0.55 37.01 -9.09
C LEU A 244 1.60 35.93 -9.25
N MET A 245 1.95 35.68 -10.51
CA MET A 245 2.98 34.72 -10.86
C MET A 245 3.86 35.31 -11.96
N ARG A 246 5.15 35.41 -11.68
CA ARG A 246 6.15 35.94 -12.61
C ARG A 246 7.35 35.00 -12.73
N ILE A 247 8.17 35.24 -13.75
CA ILE A 247 9.49 34.63 -13.83
C ILE A 247 10.29 35.12 -12.61
N GLY A 248 10.79 34.15 -11.83
CA GLY A 248 11.49 34.38 -10.57
C GLY A 248 12.98 34.06 -10.67
N THR A 249 13.73 34.40 -9.63
CA THR A 249 15.12 33.94 -9.48
C THR A 249 15.17 32.50 -8.94
N ALA A 250 16.34 31.86 -9.00
CA ALA A 250 16.50 30.51 -8.46
C ALA A 250 16.25 30.46 -6.95
N GLU A 251 16.59 31.55 -6.25
CA GLU A 251 16.30 31.74 -4.83
C GLU A 251 14.80 31.84 -4.57
N GLU A 252 14.08 32.68 -5.31
CA GLU A 252 12.61 32.82 -5.19
C GLU A 252 11.91 31.48 -5.49
N ASP A 253 12.38 30.75 -6.51
CA ASP A 253 11.84 29.43 -6.86
C ASP A 253 12.11 28.39 -5.76
N ALA A 254 13.29 28.42 -5.13
CA ALA A 254 13.62 27.55 -4.00
C ALA A 254 12.66 27.79 -2.82
N PHE A 255 12.43 29.04 -2.45
CA PHE A 255 11.63 29.37 -1.26
C PHE A 255 10.13 29.13 -1.45
N ARG A 256 9.61 29.17 -2.67
CA ARG A 256 8.21 28.78 -2.93
C ARG A 256 7.97 27.27 -2.94
N ARG A 257 9.00 26.41 -2.96
CA ARG A 257 8.83 24.96 -3.04
C ARG A 257 8.31 24.35 -1.75
N ASP A 258 7.84 23.11 -1.85
CA ASP A 258 7.25 22.40 -0.72
C ASP A 258 8.28 22.07 0.36
N LEU A 259 9.44 21.53 -0.03
CA LEU A 259 10.45 21.01 0.87
C LEU A 259 11.86 21.50 0.53
N THR A 260 12.69 21.72 1.54
CA THR A 260 14.11 22.09 1.40
C THR A 260 14.88 21.10 0.52
N ILE A 261 14.68 19.81 0.76
CA ILE A 261 15.30 18.72 -0.03
C ILE A 261 14.83 18.69 -1.50
N ASN A 262 13.69 19.32 -1.83
CA ASN A 262 13.18 19.44 -3.19
C ASN A 262 13.49 20.81 -3.81
N ALA A 263 14.13 21.70 -3.07
CA ALA A 263 14.52 23.05 -3.47
C ALA A 263 15.98 23.13 -3.94
N LEU A 264 16.61 21.98 -4.18
CA LEU A 264 17.96 21.86 -4.71
C LEU A 264 17.96 21.98 -6.24
N PHE A 265 19.00 22.60 -6.77
CA PHE A 265 19.23 22.74 -8.22
C PHE A 265 20.59 22.18 -8.60
N TYR A 266 20.71 21.60 -9.79
CA TYR A 266 21.99 21.27 -10.39
C TYR A 266 22.23 22.19 -11.58
N ASN A 267 23.21 23.07 -11.46
CA ASN A 267 23.58 24.01 -12.49
C ASN A 267 24.37 23.29 -13.59
N ILE A 268 23.77 23.15 -14.77
CA ILE A 268 24.37 22.46 -15.91
C ILE A 268 25.57 23.25 -16.44
N ASN A 269 25.55 24.57 -16.30
CA ASN A 269 26.62 25.44 -16.77
C ASN A 269 27.91 25.23 -15.95
N THR A 270 27.80 25.16 -14.63
CA THR A 270 28.96 25.03 -13.72
C THR A 270 29.25 23.59 -13.30
N GLY A 271 28.29 22.67 -13.47
CA GLY A 271 28.40 21.28 -13.02
C GLY A 271 28.29 21.12 -11.50
N GLN A 272 27.61 22.05 -10.82
CA GLN A 272 27.55 22.10 -9.35
C GLN A 272 26.12 22.10 -8.83
N VAL A 273 25.94 21.57 -7.61
CA VAL A 273 24.66 21.62 -6.93
C VAL A 273 24.54 22.90 -6.11
N GLU A 274 23.42 23.60 -6.26
CA GLU A 274 23.05 24.83 -5.60
C GLU A 274 21.96 24.56 -4.55
N ASP A 275 22.15 25.08 -3.33
CA ASP A 275 21.16 25.07 -2.25
C ASP A 275 20.90 26.50 -1.78
N TRP A 276 19.89 27.12 -2.39
CA TRP A 276 19.47 28.49 -2.06
C TRP A 276 18.79 28.60 -0.69
N THR A 277 18.23 27.49 -0.18
CA THR A 277 17.63 27.47 1.16
C THR A 277 18.67 27.41 2.27
N ARG A 278 19.91 27.03 1.93
CA ARG A 278 21.04 26.78 2.85
C ARG A 278 20.79 25.70 3.90
N ARG A 279 19.68 24.97 3.80
CA ARG A 279 19.31 23.86 4.68
C ARG A 279 19.08 22.56 3.95
N GLY A 280 18.86 22.60 2.64
CA GLY A 280 18.54 21.41 1.83
C GLY A 280 19.58 20.30 1.95
N PHE A 281 20.88 20.63 1.94
CA PHE A 281 21.93 19.62 2.14
C PHE A 281 21.91 19.04 3.56
N ASP A 282 21.78 19.88 4.59
CA ASP A 282 21.80 19.45 5.98
C ASP A 282 20.56 18.63 6.34
N ASP A 283 19.39 19.03 5.87
CA ASP A 283 18.14 18.30 6.03
C ASP A 283 18.20 16.96 5.30
N LEU A 284 18.80 16.92 4.09
CA LEU A 284 19.03 15.68 3.36
C LEU A 284 19.97 14.74 4.13
N ARG A 285 21.09 15.24 4.70
CA ARG A 285 22.01 14.43 5.53
C ARG A 285 21.34 13.90 6.80
N ARG A 286 20.51 14.72 7.44
CA ARG A 286 19.78 14.36 8.68
C ARG A 286 18.59 13.45 8.41
N GLY A 287 18.17 13.29 7.16
CA GLY A 287 16.96 12.56 6.81
C GLY A 287 15.69 13.23 7.33
N ILE A 288 15.57 14.55 7.13
CA ILE A 288 14.44 15.36 7.61
C ILE A 288 13.71 16.04 6.46
N VAL A 289 12.39 16.01 6.55
CA VAL A 289 11.45 16.74 5.70
C VAL A 289 11.12 18.07 6.39
N ALA A 290 11.51 19.18 5.79
CA ALA A 290 11.27 20.53 6.28
C ALA A 290 10.86 21.47 5.13
N THR A 291 10.08 22.52 5.44
CA THR A 291 9.69 23.56 4.46
C THR A 291 10.78 24.63 4.35
N PRO A 292 11.00 25.27 3.18
CA PRO A 292 11.95 26.37 3.05
C PRO A 292 11.61 27.60 3.89
N LEU A 293 10.32 27.96 3.92
CA LEU A 293 9.76 29.05 4.73
C LEU A 293 9.12 28.51 6.01
N ALA A 294 8.63 29.43 6.86
CA ALA A 294 7.88 29.10 8.07
C ALA A 294 6.78 28.06 7.77
N PRO A 295 6.75 26.91 8.46
CA PRO A 295 5.86 25.82 8.09
C PRO A 295 4.39 26.20 8.11
N LEU A 296 3.92 26.91 9.14
CA LEU A 296 2.52 27.32 9.25
C LEU A 296 2.05 28.14 8.04
N THR A 297 2.80 29.18 7.65
CA THR A 297 2.48 30.00 6.47
C THR A 297 2.46 29.15 5.21
N THR A 298 3.50 28.33 5.01
CA THR A 298 3.63 27.43 3.85
C THR A 298 2.43 26.49 3.70
N LEU A 299 1.92 25.96 4.82
CA LEU A 299 0.77 25.05 4.84
C LEU A 299 -0.58 25.78 4.71
N LEU A 300 -0.67 27.06 5.05
CA LEU A 300 -1.90 27.84 4.86
C LEU A 300 -2.05 28.36 3.42
N ASP A 301 -0.91 28.67 2.78
CA ASP A 301 -0.84 29.07 1.36
C ASP A 301 -1.21 27.89 0.45
N ASP A 302 -0.58 26.72 0.67
CA ASP A 302 -0.96 25.47 0.00
C ASP A 302 -1.08 24.31 1.01
N PRO A 303 -2.30 24.03 1.48
CA PRO A 303 -2.56 22.96 2.44
C PRO A 303 -2.21 21.56 1.95
N LEU A 304 -2.13 21.30 0.65
CA LEU A 304 -1.72 19.98 0.16
C LEU A 304 -0.26 19.67 0.53
N ARG A 305 0.56 20.68 0.79
CA ARG A 305 1.95 20.50 1.23
C ARG A 305 2.05 19.70 2.52
N VAL A 306 1.01 19.67 3.36
CA VAL A 306 0.98 18.80 4.55
C VAL A 306 0.99 17.32 4.16
N LEU A 307 0.13 16.94 3.20
CA LEU A 307 0.05 15.57 2.69
C LEU A 307 1.31 15.22 1.90
N ARG A 308 1.82 16.15 1.08
CA ARG A 308 3.09 15.93 0.36
C ARG A 308 4.27 15.71 1.31
N SER A 309 4.32 16.45 2.42
CA SER A 309 5.36 16.28 3.44
C SER A 309 5.31 14.89 4.06
N ILE A 310 4.11 14.40 4.41
CA ILE A 310 3.90 13.02 4.90
C ILE A 310 4.32 12.00 3.83
N ARG A 311 3.93 12.20 2.58
CA ARG A 311 4.30 11.31 1.47
C ARG A 311 5.81 11.24 1.29
N PHE A 312 6.51 12.37 1.31
CA PHE A 312 7.97 12.37 1.17
C PHE A 312 8.67 11.78 2.40
N ALA A 313 8.14 12.02 3.60
CA ALA A 313 8.62 11.37 4.81
C ALA A 313 8.52 9.84 4.69
N ALA A 314 7.40 9.31 4.21
CA ALA A 314 7.22 7.87 3.97
C ALA A 314 8.06 7.34 2.80
N ARG A 315 8.08 8.04 1.66
CA ARG A 315 8.85 7.65 0.46
C ARG A 315 10.34 7.51 0.75
N LEU A 316 10.90 8.47 1.48
CA LEU A 316 12.33 8.55 1.79
C LEU A 316 12.68 7.90 3.13
N ARG A 317 11.66 7.50 3.92
CA ARG A 317 11.79 7.07 5.33
C ARG A 317 12.50 8.11 6.20
N PHE A 318 12.14 9.36 6.00
CA PHE A 318 12.68 10.52 6.71
C PHE A 318 11.76 10.92 7.86
N GLY A 319 12.34 11.59 8.87
CA GLY A 319 11.56 12.27 9.89
C GLY A 319 10.95 13.56 9.34
N MET A 320 9.86 14.05 9.95
CA MET A 320 9.41 15.44 9.72
C MET A 320 9.99 16.35 10.79
N ASP A 321 10.38 17.56 10.37
CA ASP A 321 10.84 18.61 11.26
C ASP A 321 9.80 18.91 12.38
N PRO A 322 10.22 19.16 13.64
CA PRO A 322 9.29 19.40 14.74
C PRO A 322 8.36 20.60 14.54
N GLU A 323 8.85 21.69 13.95
CA GLU A 323 8.04 22.89 13.68
C GLU A 323 7.00 22.61 12.59
N LEU A 324 7.40 21.84 11.58
CA LEU A 324 6.49 21.34 10.54
C LEU A 324 5.41 20.42 11.11
N LYS A 325 5.76 19.50 12.02
CA LYS A 325 4.78 18.64 12.71
C LYS A 325 3.80 19.46 13.55
N ALA A 326 4.30 20.42 14.32
CA ALA A 326 3.46 21.29 15.14
C ALA A 326 2.47 22.10 14.28
N SER A 327 2.95 22.66 13.16
CA SER A 327 2.12 23.40 12.21
C SER A 327 1.10 22.52 11.50
N ALA A 328 1.47 21.27 11.16
CA ALA A 328 0.56 20.30 10.55
C ALA A 328 -0.60 19.87 11.48
N MET A 329 -0.41 19.95 12.80
CA MET A 329 -1.45 19.65 13.80
C MET A 329 -2.43 20.82 14.03
N ASP A 330 -2.13 22.02 13.53
CA ASP A 330 -2.93 23.23 13.72
C ASP A 330 -4.31 23.08 13.06
N ASP A 331 -5.38 23.43 13.79
CA ASP A 331 -6.77 23.32 13.30
C ASP A 331 -7.04 24.19 12.07
N ARG A 332 -6.29 25.29 11.88
CA ARG A 332 -6.38 26.16 10.69
C ARG A 332 -5.88 25.44 9.45
N VAL A 333 -4.78 24.68 9.56
CA VAL A 333 -4.26 23.87 8.44
C VAL A 333 -5.25 22.78 8.08
N ARG A 334 -5.84 22.11 9.08
CA ARG A 334 -6.87 21.09 8.85
C ARG A 334 -8.10 21.65 8.14
N SER A 335 -8.59 22.81 8.58
CA SER A 335 -9.72 23.51 7.95
C SER A 335 -9.39 23.94 6.52
N ALA A 336 -8.20 24.51 6.30
CA ALA A 336 -7.74 24.93 4.98
C ALA A 336 -7.58 23.73 4.03
N LEU A 337 -7.10 22.58 4.51
CA LEU A 337 -7.01 21.35 3.72
C LEU A 337 -8.40 20.87 3.25
N GLY A 338 -9.41 20.93 4.13
CA GLY A 338 -10.78 20.55 3.78
C GLY A 338 -11.48 21.52 2.83
N GLN A 339 -11.12 22.80 2.85
CA GLN A 339 -11.80 23.86 2.08
C GLN A 339 -11.10 24.23 0.76
N LYS A 340 -9.77 24.35 0.77
CA LYS A 340 -8.97 24.86 -0.37
C LYS A 340 -8.46 23.77 -1.31
N VAL A 341 -8.52 22.50 -0.91
CA VAL A 341 -7.93 21.38 -1.67
C VAL A 341 -9.01 20.42 -2.12
N SER A 342 -9.04 20.14 -3.43
CA SER A 342 -10.00 19.20 -3.99
C SER A 342 -9.75 17.76 -3.50
N ARG A 343 -10.83 16.97 -3.42
CA ARG A 343 -10.79 15.57 -2.98
C ARG A 343 -9.94 14.70 -3.91
N GLU A 344 -9.86 15.03 -5.20
CA GLU A 344 -9.02 14.35 -6.18
C GLU A 344 -7.53 14.47 -5.81
N ARG A 345 -7.09 15.67 -5.39
CA ARG A 345 -5.69 15.90 -5.01
C ARG A 345 -5.35 15.25 -3.67
N VAL A 346 -6.27 15.29 -2.71
CA VAL A 346 -6.13 14.54 -1.44
C VAL A 346 -5.96 13.06 -1.73
N GLY A 347 -6.90 12.46 -2.47
CA GLY A 347 -6.85 11.04 -2.82
C GLY A 347 -5.61 10.64 -3.62
N GLY A 348 -5.13 11.52 -4.51
CA GLY A 348 -3.88 11.31 -5.23
C GLY A 348 -2.65 11.21 -4.32
N GLU A 349 -2.55 12.06 -3.30
CA GLU A 349 -1.44 11.97 -2.34
C GLU A 349 -1.54 10.71 -1.47
N ILE A 350 -2.74 10.31 -1.03
CA ILE A 350 -2.94 9.06 -0.27
C ILE A 350 -2.56 7.83 -1.10
N ASP A 351 -2.94 7.79 -2.38
CA ASP A 351 -2.59 6.71 -3.29
C ASP A 351 -1.08 6.55 -3.42
N LEU A 352 -0.36 7.67 -3.57
CA LEU A 352 1.09 7.70 -3.63
C LEU A 352 1.75 7.34 -2.28
N MET A 353 1.12 7.67 -1.15
CA MET A 353 1.57 7.23 0.19
C MET A 353 1.49 5.70 0.31
N LEU A 354 0.39 5.09 -0.12
CA LEU A 354 0.21 3.64 -0.04
C LEU A 354 1.10 2.86 -1.02
N ARG A 355 1.51 3.50 -2.13
CA ARG A 355 2.53 2.96 -3.06
C ARG A 355 3.96 3.14 -2.57
N SER A 356 4.17 3.91 -1.50
CA SER A 356 5.51 4.20 -0.99
C SER A 356 6.12 2.97 -0.27
N PRO A 357 7.45 2.96 -0.01
CA PRO A 357 8.09 1.90 0.74
C PRO A 357 7.72 1.83 2.24
N ASP A 358 6.97 2.80 2.77
CA ASP A 358 6.52 2.83 4.17
C ASP A 358 5.06 3.32 4.28
N PRO A 359 4.08 2.53 3.79
CA PRO A 359 2.67 2.90 3.86
C PRO A 359 2.18 3.01 5.31
N VAL A 360 2.72 2.17 6.22
CA VAL A 360 2.39 2.19 7.65
C VAL A 360 2.80 3.52 8.28
N GLY A 361 4.03 3.98 8.04
CA GLY A 361 4.53 5.26 8.53
C GLY A 361 3.71 6.44 8.01
N ALA A 362 3.29 6.41 6.75
CA ALA A 362 2.43 7.44 6.17
C ALA A 362 1.07 7.53 6.89
N MET A 363 0.39 6.39 7.06
CA MET A 363 -0.91 6.34 7.72
C MET A 363 -0.80 6.69 9.21
N ARG A 364 0.28 6.29 9.88
CA ARG A 364 0.60 6.67 11.26
C ARG A 364 0.76 8.18 11.41
N LEU A 365 1.48 8.83 10.48
CA LEU A 365 1.63 10.29 10.48
C LEU A 365 0.28 10.99 10.28
N LEU A 366 -0.59 10.51 9.39
CA LEU A 366 -1.94 11.07 9.22
C LEU A 366 -2.77 11.03 10.50
N ILE A 367 -2.71 9.92 11.24
CA ILE A 367 -3.41 9.75 12.53
C ILE A 367 -2.79 10.66 13.60
N ASN A 368 -1.46 10.61 13.76
CA ASN A 368 -0.76 11.39 14.80
C ASN A 368 -0.90 12.90 14.59
N LEU A 369 -0.94 13.35 13.33
CA LEU A 369 -1.13 14.76 12.97
C LEU A 369 -2.61 15.18 12.97
N LYS A 370 -3.54 14.29 13.33
CA LYS A 370 -4.99 14.53 13.35
C LYS A 370 -5.57 14.97 11.99
N LEU A 371 -4.97 14.48 10.90
CA LEU A 371 -5.42 14.76 9.53
C LEU A 371 -6.33 13.66 8.98
N VAL A 372 -6.33 12.48 9.62
CA VAL A 372 -7.06 11.30 9.16
C VAL A 372 -8.56 11.57 8.98
N ASP A 373 -9.21 12.34 9.86
CA ASP A 373 -10.65 12.66 9.77
C ASP A 373 -10.98 13.59 8.60
N THR A 374 -10.04 14.43 8.19
CA THR A 374 -10.20 15.32 7.02
C THR A 374 -10.02 14.54 5.72
N VAL A 375 -9.12 13.56 5.73
CA VAL A 375 -8.88 12.69 4.57
C VAL A 375 -9.97 11.65 4.42
N PHE A 376 -10.30 10.96 5.50
CA PHE A 376 -11.32 9.92 5.60
C PHE A 376 -12.44 10.41 6.54
N PRO A 377 -13.43 11.17 6.05
CA PRO A 377 -14.49 11.72 6.88
C PRO A 377 -15.52 10.65 7.24
N ILE A 378 -15.10 9.61 7.96
CA ILE A 378 -15.94 8.45 8.28
C ILE A 378 -17.08 8.85 9.22
N SER A 379 -16.85 9.82 10.10
CA SER A 379 -17.83 10.36 11.03
C SER A 379 -19.11 10.85 10.35
N LYS A 380 -19.00 11.45 9.15
CA LYS A 380 -20.15 11.83 8.29
C LYS A 380 -21.08 10.65 8.01
N TYR A 381 -20.52 9.46 7.84
CA TYR A 381 -21.26 8.23 7.55
C TYR A 381 -21.67 7.48 8.82
N LEU A 382 -20.89 7.58 9.91
CA LEU A 382 -21.21 6.93 11.18
C LEU A 382 -22.44 7.57 11.86
N CYS A 383 -22.59 8.89 11.77
CA CYS A 383 -23.74 9.60 12.33
C CYS A 383 -25.08 9.17 11.71
N GLU A 384 -25.08 8.60 10.49
CA GLU A 384 -26.28 8.03 9.88
C GLU A 384 -26.79 6.77 10.62
N TYR A 385 -25.97 6.16 11.48
CA TYR A 385 -26.25 4.89 12.18
C TYR A 385 -26.40 5.03 13.71
N GLY A 386 -26.42 6.25 14.26
CA GLY A 386 -26.93 6.51 15.62
C GLY A 386 -25.99 6.25 16.81
N GLY A 387 -24.67 6.40 16.66
CA GLY A 387 -23.72 6.26 17.78
C GLY A 387 -23.53 7.54 18.61
N ASP A 388 -23.62 7.43 19.94
CA ASP A 388 -23.55 8.54 20.92
C ASP A 388 -22.13 9.09 21.21
N ASP A 389 -21.06 8.47 20.68
CA ASP A 389 -19.69 9.04 20.73
C ASP A 389 -18.90 8.72 19.45
N CYS A 390 -19.16 9.52 18.41
CA CYS A 390 -18.61 9.34 17.07
C CYS A 390 -17.08 9.55 17.01
N ALA A 391 -16.52 10.38 17.91
CA ALA A 391 -15.11 10.74 17.86
C ALA A 391 -14.19 9.63 18.38
N ASP A 392 -14.52 9.04 19.55
CA ASP A 392 -13.72 7.94 20.11
C ASP A 392 -13.80 6.69 19.21
N THR A 393 -15.01 6.39 18.71
CA THR A 393 -15.23 5.30 17.75
C THR A 393 -14.38 5.47 16.50
N THR A 394 -14.35 6.68 15.92
CA THR A 394 -13.56 6.98 14.73
C THR A 394 -12.06 6.77 14.96
N ARG A 395 -11.56 7.27 16.09
CA ARG A 395 -10.17 7.06 16.49
C ARG A 395 -9.85 5.57 16.66
N ARG A 396 -10.71 4.81 17.33
CA ARG A 396 -10.54 3.36 17.53
C ARG A 396 -10.43 2.62 16.19
N ILE A 397 -11.34 2.91 15.26
CA ILE A 397 -11.35 2.32 13.91
C ILE A 397 -10.02 2.56 13.19
N PHE A 398 -9.51 3.79 13.19
CA PHE A 398 -8.23 4.09 12.53
C PHE A 398 -7.02 3.48 13.24
N CYS A 399 -7.02 3.39 14.57
CA CYS A 399 -5.96 2.72 15.32
C CYS A 399 -5.92 1.21 15.06
N MET A 400 -7.09 0.56 14.99
CA MET A 400 -7.20 -0.85 14.59
C MET A 400 -6.76 -1.03 13.14
N GLY A 401 -7.17 -0.13 12.24
CA GLY A 401 -6.81 -0.19 10.83
C GLY A 401 -5.31 -0.02 10.61
N LEU A 402 -4.67 0.87 11.38
CA LEU A 402 -3.22 1.03 11.37
C LEU A 402 -2.51 -0.22 11.90
N THR A 403 -3.05 -0.85 12.94
CA THR A 403 -2.48 -2.09 13.49
C THR A 403 -2.52 -3.20 12.46
N LEU A 404 -3.69 -3.44 11.86
CA LEU A 404 -3.86 -4.46 10.84
C LEU A 404 -3.00 -4.19 9.59
N LEU A 405 -2.90 -2.93 9.15
CA LEU A 405 -1.99 -2.52 8.08
C LEU A 405 -0.53 -2.82 8.44
N SER A 406 -0.11 -2.56 9.69
CA SER A 406 1.24 -2.88 10.17
C SER A 406 1.50 -4.38 10.12
N THR A 407 0.60 -5.18 10.67
CA THR A 407 0.69 -6.65 10.70
C THR A 407 0.76 -7.22 9.28
N ALA A 408 -0.08 -6.75 8.36
CA ALA A 408 -0.06 -7.19 6.97
C ALA A 408 1.23 -6.79 6.24
N HIS A 409 1.74 -5.58 6.50
CA HIS A 409 2.99 -5.12 5.92
C HIS A 409 4.22 -5.90 6.44
N GLU A 410 4.26 -6.18 7.74
CA GLU A 410 5.31 -6.99 8.38
C GLU A 410 5.27 -8.44 7.87
N HIS A 411 4.10 -9.08 7.89
CA HIS A 411 3.96 -10.44 7.38
C HIS A 411 4.35 -10.56 5.89
N LEU A 412 3.97 -9.59 5.05
CA LEU A 412 4.37 -9.59 3.65
C LEU A 412 5.89 -9.38 3.47
N ALA A 413 6.54 -8.64 4.36
CA ALA A 413 7.99 -8.50 4.38
C ALA A 413 8.68 -9.82 4.78
N ASP A 414 8.12 -10.57 5.73
CA ASP A 414 8.61 -11.89 6.11
C ASP A 414 8.48 -12.88 4.94
N CYS A 415 7.35 -12.86 4.23
CA CYS A 415 7.15 -13.64 3.00
C CYS A 415 8.17 -13.32 1.89
N ARG A 416 8.81 -12.14 1.91
CA ARG A 416 9.89 -11.82 0.98
C ARG A 416 11.20 -12.53 1.34
N LEU A 417 11.47 -12.72 2.64
CA LEU A 417 12.66 -13.39 3.16
C LEU A 417 12.50 -14.91 3.12
N SER A 418 11.32 -15.38 3.51
CA SER A 418 10.93 -16.79 3.55
C SER A 418 9.63 -16.97 2.75
N PRO A 419 9.70 -17.13 1.42
CA PRO A 419 8.52 -17.30 0.60
C PRO A 419 7.71 -18.53 1.02
N PRO A 420 6.38 -18.39 1.17
CA PRO A 420 5.51 -19.53 1.40
C PRO A 420 5.63 -20.57 0.30
N LEU A 421 5.36 -21.85 0.62
CA LEU A 421 5.46 -22.96 -0.34
C LEU A 421 4.64 -22.72 -1.61
N TRP A 422 3.44 -22.15 -1.44
CA TRP A 422 2.53 -21.79 -2.51
C TRP A 422 2.99 -20.61 -3.39
N CYS A 423 4.09 -19.94 -3.04
CA CYS A 423 4.73 -18.89 -3.86
C CYS A 423 5.90 -19.40 -4.72
N THR A 424 6.27 -20.68 -4.66
CA THR A 424 7.47 -21.19 -5.34
C THR A 424 7.27 -21.41 -6.84
N ALA A 425 8.24 -20.99 -7.66
CA ALA A 425 8.18 -20.90 -9.12
C ALA A 425 8.21 -22.24 -9.88
N GLN A 426 8.16 -23.38 -9.19
CA GLN A 426 8.43 -24.70 -9.78
C GLN A 426 7.25 -25.34 -10.51
N ASN A 427 6.11 -24.67 -10.60
CA ASN A 427 4.93 -25.22 -11.28
C ASN A 427 4.59 -24.38 -12.54
N PRO A 428 4.84 -24.91 -13.75
CA PRO A 428 4.76 -24.19 -15.02
C PRO A 428 3.32 -24.02 -15.56
N ILE A 429 2.30 -24.41 -14.80
CA ILE A 429 0.88 -24.32 -15.20
C ILE A 429 0.34 -22.87 -15.07
N TYR A 430 1.12 -21.97 -14.44
CA TYR A 430 0.60 -20.69 -13.96
C TYR A 430 0.84 -19.52 -14.92
N ASP A 431 -0.23 -18.75 -15.13
CA ASP A 431 -0.11 -17.36 -15.56
C ASP A 431 0.45 -16.52 -14.40
N GLY A 432 1.62 -15.91 -14.63
CA GLY A 432 2.23 -14.92 -13.78
C GLY A 432 3.05 -15.47 -12.61
N GLY A 433 4.35 -15.71 -12.83
CA GLY A 433 5.37 -15.85 -11.79
C GLY A 433 5.58 -14.59 -10.92
N CYS A 434 4.53 -13.82 -10.66
CA CYS A 434 4.54 -12.58 -9.90
C CYS A 434 4.05 -12.88 -8.48
N ARG A 435 4.96 -12.81 -7.50
CA ARG A 435 4.58 -12.88 -6.09
C ARG A 435 3.75 -11.65 -5.75
N LEU A 436 2.89 -11.71 -4.73
CA LEU A 436 2.18 -10.50 -4.27
C LEU A 436 3.18 -9.39 -3.89
N VAL A 437 4.37 -9.76 -3.41
CA VAL A 437 5.48 -8.82 -3.14
C VAL A 437 5.91 -8.04 -4.39
N ASP A 438 5.80 -8.63 -5.57
CA ASP A 438 6.22 -8.08 -6.86
C ASP A 438 5.06 -7.33 -7.56
N ASP A 439 3.79 -7.62 -7.22
CA ASP A 439 2.60 -6.93 -7.72
C ASP A 439 2.32 -5.64 -6.92
N CYS A 440 2.67 -4.49 -7.48
CA CYS A 440 2.47 -3.19 -6.83
C CYS A 440 0.98 -2.77 -6.73
N GLU A 441 0.14 -3.15 -7.69
CA GLU A 441 -1.28 -2.76 -7.68
C GLU A 441 -2.06 -3.58 -6.66
N SER A 442 -1.89 -4.90 -6.64
CA SER A 442 -2.57 -5.76 -5.67
C SER A 442 -2.14 -5.43 -4.23
N ARG A 443 -0.87 -5.09 -4.00
CA ARG A 443 -0.40 -4.59 -2.69
C ARG A 443 -1.06 -3.28 -2.30
N ARG A 444 -1.16 -2.33 -3.22
CA ARG A 444 -1.84 -1.05 -2.95
C ARG A 444 -3.30 -1.28 -2.53
N LEU A 445 -4.01 -2.16 -3.23
CA LEU A 445 -5.40 -2.50 -2.91
C LEU A 445 -5.50 -3.23 -1.56
N LEU A 446 -4.56 -4.12 -1.25
CA LEU A 446 -4.44 -4.75 0.07
C LEU A 446 -4.25 -3.71 1.17
N TRP A 447 -3.43 -2.68 0.99
CA TRP A 447 -3.22 -1.64 2.01
C TRP A 447 -4.48 -0.82 2.28
N TYR A 448 -5.26 -0.51 1.24
CA TYR A 448 -6.58 0.08 1.42
C TYR A 448 -7.51 -0.86 2.20
N ALA A 449 -7.55 -2.14 1.84
CA ALA A 449 -8.39 -3.13 2.50
C ALA A 449 -8.02 -3.29 3.98
N ALA A 450 -6.73 -3.50 4.30
CA ALA A 450 -6.24 -3.65 5.67
C ALA A 450 -6.53 -2.42 6.54
N PHE A 451 -6.30 -1.21 6.02
CA PHE A 451 -6.56 0.01 6.78
C PHE A 451 -8.06 0.25 7.03
N LEU A 452 -8.93 -0.15 6.11
CA LEU A 452 -10.37 0.09 6.18
C LEU A 452 -11.18 -1.11 6.69
N LYS A 453 -10.57 -2.27 6.93
CA LYS A 453 -11.26 -3.48 7.42
C LYS A 453 -12.03 -3.25 8.73
N PRO A 454 -11.50 -2.56 9.75
CA PRO A 454 -12.28 -2.32 10.97
C PRO A 454 -13.55 -1.48 10.73
N LEU A 455 -13.51 -0.55 9.77
CA LEU A 455 -14.71 0.19 9.37
C LEU A 455 -15.71 -0.72 8.65
N TRP A 456 -15.23 -1.62 7.79
CA TRP A 456 -16.07 -2.62 7.14
C TRP A 456 -16.82 -3.47 8.17
N ASP A 457 -16.11 -3.96 9.19
CA ASP A 457 -16.66 -4.84 10.23
C ASP A 457 -17.69 -4.14 11.12
N GLU A 458 -17.38 -2.94 11.61
CA GLU A 458 -18.31 -2.13 12.41
C GLU A 458 -19.61 -1.86 11.64
N THR A 459 -19.51 -1.54 10.35
CA THR A 459 -20.70 -1.28 9.54
C THR A 459 -21.52 -2.53 9.23
N ALA A 460 -20.89 -3.71 9.17
CA ALA A 460 -21.58 -4.98 9.03
C ALA A 460 -22.39 -5.31 10.30
N LEU A 461 -21.83 -5.06 11.49
CA LEU A 461 -22.52 -5.22 12.77
C LEU A 461 -23.75 -4.32 12.86
N TRP A 462 -23.64 -3.05 12.49
CA TRP A 462 -24.80 -2.15 12.50
C TRP A 462 -25.89 -2.56 11.53
N ARG A 463 -25.56 -3.09 10.35
CA ARG A 463 -26.57 -3.61 9.41
C ARG A 463 -27.31 -4.81 9.99
N LYS A 464 -26.63 -5.70 10.71
CA LYS A 464 -27.25 -6.83 11.40
C LYS A 464 -28.22 -6.33 12.48
N ASN A 465 -27.77 -5.43 13.35
CA ASN A 465 -28.59 -4.87 14.43
C ASN A 465 -29.79 -4.05 13.89
N ALA A 466 -29.61 -3.29 12.80
CA ALA A 466 -30.68 -2.50 12.20
C ALA A 466 -31.74 -3.35 11.48
N ALA A 467 -31.37 -4.52 10.96
CA ALA A 467 -32.32 -5.45 10.33
C ALA A 467 -33.36 -6.02 11.32
N GLU A 468 -33.07 -5.97 12.61
CA GLU A 468 -33.98 -6.36 13.69
C GLU A 468 -35.00 -5.26 14.05
N THR A 469 -34.81 -4.03 13.54
CA THR A 469 -35.74 -2.91 13.76
C THR A 469 -36.62 -2.59 12.52
N PRO A 470 -37.96 -2.48 12.64
CA PRO A 470 -38.85 -2.37 11.48
C PRO A 470 -38.74 -1.10 10.62
N SER A 471 -38.14 -0.01 11.12
CA SER A 471 -38.23 1.33 10.47
C SER A 471 -37.12 1.65 9.46
N ALA A 472 -36.05 0.85 9.36
CA ALA A 472 -34.88 1.15 8.51
C ALA A 472 -35.00 0.70 7.04
N ARG A 473 -36.17 0.17 6.61
CA ARG A 473 -36.33 -0.43 5.27
C ARG A 473 -36.26 0.55 4.08
N ASN A 474 -36.30 1.86 4.29
CA ASN A 474 -36.54 2.85 3.22
C ASN A 474 -35.35 3.74 2.80
N LYS A 475 -34.11 3.48 3.24
CA LYS A 475 -32.92 4.18 2.70
C LYS A 475 -31.76 3.21 2.44
N LYS A 476 -31.95 2.20 1.60
CA LYS A 476 -30.82 1.39 1.10
C LYS A 476 -30.07 2.18 0.03
N SER A 477 -29.07 2.95 0.45
CA SER A 477 -27.99 3.34 -0.48
C SER A 477 -27.33 2.05 -0.97
N ASN A 478 -27.33 1.82 -2.28
CA ASN A 478 -26.85 0.57 -2.87
C ASN A 478 -25.32 0.39 -2.80
N ARG A 479 -24.59 1.43 -2.35
CA ARG A 479 -23.12 1.43 -2.23
C ARG A 479 -22.68 1.30 -0.77
N SER A 480 -21.66 0.47 -0.53
CA SER A 480 -21.06 0.33 0.80
C SER A 480 -20.38 1.63 1.26
N ILE A 481 -20.09 1.75 2.56
CA ILE A 481 -19.35 2.88 3.11
C ILE A 481 -17.92 2.91 2.57
N ILE A 482 -17.29 1.75 2.34
CA ILE A 482 -15.97 1.67 1.73
C ILE A 482 -15.99 2.24 0.31
N SER A 483 -16.99 1.87 -0.50
CA SER A 483 -17.18 2.45 -1.84
C SER A 483 -17.38 3.96 -1.79
N LYS A 484 -18.20 4.48 -0.86
CA LYS A 484 -18.40 5.93 -0.70
C LYS A 484 -17.10 6.64 -0.34
N ILE A 485 -16.30 6.09 0.59
CA ILE A 485 -15.01 6.67 0.98
C ILE A 485 -14.02 6.66 -0.19
N LEU A 486 -13.86 5.54 -0.87
CA LEU A 486 -12.89 5.43 -1.95
C LEU A 486 -13.28 6.28 -3.16
N VAL A 487 -14.55 6.22 -3.59
CA VAL A 487 -15.03 6.89 -4.81
C VAL A 487 -15.40 8.34 -4.57
N ASP A 488 -16.18 8.65 -3.55
CA ASP A 488 -16.72 10.01 -3.37
C ASP A 488 -15.70 10.91 -2.68
N GLU A 489 -15.01 10.36 -1.68
CA GLU A 489 -14.12 11.10 -0.76
C GLU A 489 -12.65 11.08 -1.19
N LEU A 490 -12.13 9.97 -1.73
CA LEU A 490 -10.76 9.88 -2.26
C LEU A 490 -10.68 9.89 -3.79
N LYS A 491 -11.83 9.95 -4.48
CA LYS A 491 -11.90 10.01 -5.95
C LYS A 491 -11.08 8.91 -6.62
N ARG A 492 -11.06 7.72 -6.03
CA ARG A 492 -10.45 6.52 -6.61
C ARG A 492 -11.38 5.97 -7.71
N PRO A 493 -10.83 5.32 -8.74
CA PRO A 493 -11.63 4.62 -9.74
C PRO A 493 -12.61 3.63 -9.08
N THR A 494 -13.83 3.52 -9.61
CA THR A 494 -14.84 2.58 -9.09
C THR A 494 -14.32 1.14 -9.04
N ARG A 495 -13.56 0.73 -10.06
CA ARG A 495 -12.91 -0.60 -10.12
C ARG A 495 -11.97 -0.86 -8.93
N ASP A 496 -11.30 0.17 -8.41
CA ASP A 496 -10.40 0.03 -7.27
C ASP A 496 -11.22 -0.22 -6.00
N ALA A 497 -12.32 0.52 -5.84
CA ALA A 497 -13.24 0.31 -4.72
C ALA A 497 -13.90 -1.07 -4.73
N GLU A 498 -14.36 -1.52 -5.90
CA GLU A 498 -14.89 -2.88 -6.08
C GLU A 498 -13.84 -3.95 -5.78
N SER A 499 -12.59 -3.72 -6.17
CA SER A 499 -11.47 -4.63 -5.89
C SER A 499 -11.15 -4.71 -4.39
N VAL A 500 -11.15 -3.57 -3.69
CA VAL A 500 -11.00 -3.53 -2.23
C VAL A 500 -12.15 -4.29 -1.55
N GLU A 501 -13.40 -4.08 -1.97
CA GLU A 501 -14.55 -4.82 -1.41
C GLU A 501 -14.46 -6.32 -1.67
N LYS A 502 -14.05 -6.75 -2.87
CA LYS A 502 -13.78 -8.16 -3.16
C LYS A 502 -12.73 -8.73 -2.22
N ILE A 503 -11.66 -7.98 -1.95
CA ILE A 503 -10.60 -8.40 -1.03
C ILE A 503 -11.17 -8.63 0.38
N LEU A 504 -11.93 -7.66 0.90
CA LEU A 504 -12.57 -7.70 2.22
C LEU A 504 -13.52 -8.89 2.36
N ILE A 505 -14.45 -9.06 1.40
CA ILE A 505 -15.44 -10.15 1.41
C ILE A 505 -14.76 -11.52 1.36
N ALA A 506 -13.76 -11.68 0.50
CA ALA A 506 -13.05 -12.94 0.38
C ALA A 506 -12.17 -13.22 1.61
N SER A 507 -11.61 -12.20 2.27
CA SER A 507 -10.91 -12.35 3.56
C SER A 507 -11.82 -13.00 4.61
N ASP A 508 -13.03 -12.45 4.79
CA ASP A 508 -14.03 -12.97 5.73
C ASP A 508 -14.43 -14.43 5.37
N GLN A 509 -14.61 -14.72 4.08
CA GLN A 509 -14.96 -16.06 3.60
C GLN A 509 -13.84 -17.07 3.82
N ILE A 510 -12.58 -16.69 3.59
CA ILE A 510 -11.41 -17.54 3.83
C ILE A 510 -11.30 -17.84 5.33
N ALA A 511 -11.40 -16.83 6.19
CA ALA A 511 -11.38 -17.01 7.64
C ALA A 511 -12.53 -17.91 8.12
N HIS A 512 -13.73 -17.75 7.54
CA HIS A 512 -14.85 -18.64 7.84
C HIS A 512 -14.60 -20.08 7.38
N LEU A 513 -14.07 -20.30 6.18
CA LEU A 513 -13.71 -21.65 5.70
C LEU A 513 -12.70 -22.35 6.62
N MET A 514 -11.77 -21.59 7.20
CA MET A 514 -10.83 -22.08 8.21
C MET A 514 -11.51 -22.37 9.57
N GLY A 515 -12.51 -21.56 9.97
CA GLY A 515 -13.13 -21.62 11.30
C GLY A 515 -14.39 -22.50 11.42
N SER A 516 -15.16 -22.71 10.35
CA SER A 516 -16.51 -23.32 10.41
C SER A 516 -16.56 -24.85 10.50
N GLY A 517 -15.50 -25.48 11.01
CA GLY A 517 -15.57 -26.83 11.57
C GLY A 517 -14.74 -27.89 10.85
N GLY A 518 -13.87 -28.51 11.65
CA GLY A 518 -14.12 -29.93 11.94
C GLY A 518 -13.05 -30.92 11.52
N ASP A 519 -12.15 -30.59 10.59
CA ASP A 519 -11.01 -31.44 10.28
C ASP A 519 -9.95 -30.71 9.45
N ILE A 520 -9.29 -29.69 10.02
CA ILE A 520 -8.06 -29.18 9.40
C ILE A 520 -7.03 -30.34 9.31
N SER A 521 -7.06 -31.27 10.27
CA SER A 521 -6.24 -32.48 10.23
C SER A 521 -6.70 -33.50 9.18
N ALA A 522 -7.97 -33.91 9.10
CA ALA A 522 -8.36 -34.82 8.02
C ALA A 522 -8.32 -34.16 6.63
N THR A 523 -8.63 -32.87 6.49
CA THR A 523 -8.56 -32.20 5.17
C THR A 523 -7.12 -32.06 4.68
N MET A 524 -6.15 -31.74 5.54
CA MET A 524 -4.72 -31.73 5.17
C MET A 524 -4.15 -33.14 4.92
N ILE A 525 -4.66 -34.16 5.61
CA ILE A 525 -4.21 -35.56 5.48
C ILE A 525 -4.88 -36.26 4.27
N LEU A 526 -6.09 -35.86 3.86
CA LEU A 526 -6.79 -36.38 2.68
C LEU A 526 -6.36 -35.68 1.38
N LEU A 527 -5.84 -34.45 1.46
CA LEU A 527 -5.41 -33.66 0.29
C LEU A 527 -3.98 -33.96 -0.17
N SER A 528 -3.15 -34.64 0.62
CA SER A 528 -1.87 -35.16 0.11
C SER A 528 -2.07 -36.20 -1.00
N ASP A 529 -3.22 -36.86 -1.02
CA ASP A 529 -3.50 -37.97 -1.92
C ASP A 529 -4.37 -37.59 -3.11
N VAL A 530 -5.19 -36.53 -3.03
CA VAL A 530 -6.03 -36.04 -4.15
C VAL A 530 -5.34 -34.88 -4.88
N LEU A 531 -5.06 -35.06 -6.17
CA LEU A 531 -4.46 -34.04 -7.02
C LEU A 531 -5.28 -33.83 -8.29
N VAL A 532 -5.46 -32.56 -8.66
CA VAL A 532 -6.03 -32.12 -9.94
C VAL A 532 -4.95 -31.34 -10.67
N THR A 533 -4.41 -31.92 -11.74
CA THR A 533 -3.29 -31.36 -12.49
C THR A 533 -3.68 -31.03 -13.92
N SER A 534 -3.29 -29.87 -14.42
CA SER A 534 -3.51 -29.47 -15.81
C SER A 534 -2.21 -29.59 -16.59
N ARG A 535 -2.19 -30.33 -17.69
CA ARG A 535 -1.01 -30.45 -18.56
C ARG A 535 -1.31 -29.82 -19.91
N ARG A 536 -0.39 -28.98 -20.40
CA ARG A 536 -0.38 -28.56 -21.81
C ARG A 536 0.20 -29.70 -22.65
N GLU A 537 -0.55 -30.17 -23.63
CA GLU A 537 -0.15 -31.35 -24.41
C GLU A 537 0.96 -31.05 -25.43
N SER A 538 1.17 -29.79 -25.84
CA SER A 538 2.33 -29.33 -26.60
C SER A 538 2.42 -27.79 -26.64
N ALA A 539 3.52 -27.22 -27.17
CA ALA A 539 3.67 -25.77 -27.35
C ALA A 539 2.85 -25.20 -28.54
N ASP A 540 2.36 -26.06 -29.43
CA ASP A 540 1.64 -25.71 -30.68
C ASP A 540 0.12 -25.95 -30.61
N HIS A 541 -0.39 -26.55 -29.53
CA HIS A 541 -1.83 -26.78 -29.33
C HIS A 541 -2.31 -26.16 -28.00
N ASP A 542 -3.36 -25.34 -28.09
CA ASP A 542 -4.06 -24.72 -26.95
C ASP A 542 -4.86 -25.73 -26.09
N GLN A 543 -4.75 -27.03 -26.37
CA GLN A 543 -5.43 -28.06 -25.60
C GLN A 543 -4.71 -28.32 -24.26
N THR A 544 -5.37 -27.93 -23.19
CA THR A 544 -5.03 -28.25 -21.81
C THR A 544 -5.89 -29.43 -21.36
N SER A 545 -5.26 -30.55 -21.03
CA SER A 545 -5.95 -31.71 -20.44
C SER A 545 -5.79 -31.68 -18.93
N VAL A 546 -6.88 -31.96 -18.21
CA VAL A 546 -6.92 -32.01 -16.75
C VAL A 546 -6.95 -33.48 -16.33
N PHE A 547 -6.05 -33.85 -15.42
CA PHE A 547 -5.91 -35.20 -14.88
C PHE A 547 -6.13 -35.18 -13.38
N CYS A 548 -6.90 -36.15 -12.91
CA CYS A 548 -7.25 -36.32 -11.50
C CYS A 548 -6.59 -37.59 -10.96
N THR A 549 -5.97 -37.49 -9.79
CA THR A 549 -5.39 -38.65 -9.10
C THR A 549 -5.81 -38.69 -7.64
N MET A 550 -5.99 -39.89 -7.10
CA MET A 550 -6.20 -40.14 -5.67
C MET A 550 -5.30 -41.29 -5.23
N ASN A 551 -4.57 -41.13 -4.13
CA ASN A 551 -3.59 -42.11 -3.63
C ASN A 551 -2.54 -42.50 -4.70
N GLY A 552 -2.18 -41.58 -5.59
CA GLY A 552 -1.26 -41.81 -6.71
C GLY A 552 -1.84 -42.59 -7.90
N HIS A 553 -3.13 -42.92 -7.90
CA HIS A 553 -3.82 -43.58 -9.00
C HIS A 553 -4.68 -42.60 -9.80
N ASN A 554 -4.73 -42.74 -11.13
CA ASN A 554 -5.61 -41.94 -11.98
C ASN A 554 -7.08 -42.28 -11.71
N ILE A 555 -7.91 -41.25 -11.62
CA ILE A 555 -9.35 -41.33 -11.40
C ILE A 555 -10.10 -40.64 -12.53
N ASP A 556 -11.22 -41.22 -12.93
CA ASP A 556 -12.22 -40.55 -13.75
C ASP A 556 -13.17 -39.76 -12.85
N SER A 557 -13.02 -38.43 -12.85
CA SER A 557 -13.85 -37.55 -12.01
C SER A 557 -15.35 -37.67 -12.28
N ALA A 558 -15.74 -38.14 -13.47
CA ALA A 558 -17.15 -38.24 -13.88
C ALA A 558 -17.89 -39.42 -13.22
N THR A 559 -17.17 -40.46 -12.81
CA THR A 559 -17.75 -41.74 -12.38
C THR A 559 -17.29 -42.18 -11.00
N GLU A 560 -16.41 -41.42 -10.36
CA GLU A 560 -15.90 -41.75 -9.02
C GLU A 560 -16.94 -41.51 -7.93
N GLU A 561 -17.14 -42.52 -7.10
CA GLU A 561 -18.13 -42.53 -6.01
C GLU A 561 -17.46 -42.68 -4.62
N ASP A 562 -16.13 -42.74 -4.55
CA ASP A 562 -15.41 -42.81 -3.28
C ASP A 562 -15.81 -41.63 -2.36
N PRO A 563 -16.24 -41.88 -1.10
CA PRO A 563 -16.61 -40.82 -0.16
C PRO A 563 -15.52 -39.75 0.04
N LEU A 564 -14.25 -40.14 -0.05
CA LEU A 564 -13.10 -39.25 0.06
C LEU A 564 -13.06 -38.27 -1.11
N TRP A 565 -13.27 -38.78 -2.34
CA TRP A 565 -13.34 -37.97 -3.54
C TRP A 565 -14.52 -36.99 -3.49
N ILE A 566 -15.71 -37.48 -3.12
CA ILE A 566 -16.92 -36.67 -3.00
C ILE A 566 -16.69 -35.52 -2.00
N HIS A 567 -16.14 -35.82 -0.82
CA HIS A 567 -15.86 -34.80 0.18
C HIS A 567 -14.82 -33.78 -0.30
N ALA A 568 -13.76 -34.23 -0.98
CA ALA A 568 -12.76 -33.35 -1.58
C ALA A 568 -13.37 -32.43 -2.65
N MET A 569 -14.30 -32.92 -3.48
CA MET A 569 -14.98 -32.12 -4.50
C MET A 569 -15.99 -31.13 -3.90
N GLU A 570 -16.70 -31.49 -2.83
CA GLU A 570 -17.54 -30.53 -2.08
C GLU A 570 -16.69 -29.40 -1.49
N PHE A 571 -15.53 -29.73 -0.91
CA PHE A 571 -14.60 -28.75 -0.40
C PHE A 571 -14.01 -27.88 -1.52
N ARG A 572 -13.63 -28.49 -2.66
CA ARG A 572 -13.21 -27.81 -3.88
C ARG A 572 -14.26 -26.79 -4.34
N GLN A 573 -15.54 -27.17 -4.32
CA GLN A 573 -16.66 -26.29 -4.69
C GLN A 573 -16.75 -25.06 -3.79
N ARG A 574 -16.71 -25.24 -2.46
CA ARG A 574 -16.76 -24.12 -1.51
C ARG A 574 -15.59 -23.16 -1.71
N CYS A 575 -14.39 -23.69 -1.92
CA CYS A 575 -13.20 -22.88 -2.18
C CYS A 575 -13.30 -22.14 -3.53
N ALA A 576 -13.75 -22.82 -4.58
CA ALA A 576 -13.93 -22.22 -5.91
C ALA A 576 -14.90 -21.03 -5.90
N GLN A 577 -16.00 -21.12 -5.14
CA GLN A 577 -16.97 -20.03 -5.02
C GLN A 577 -16.35 -18.73 -4.48
N VAL A 578 -15.34 -18.84 -3.61
CA VAL A 578 -14.58 -17.69 -3.11
C VAL A 578 -13.61 -17.20 -4.19
N LEU A 579 -12.81 -18.11 -4.75
CA LEU A 579 -11.75 -17.80 -5.72
C LEU A 579 -12.28 -17.20 -7.02
N ILE A 580 -13.45 -17.64 -7.52
CA ILE A 580 -14.10 -17.08 -8.72
C ILE A 580 -14.46 -15.60 -8.51
N LYS A 581 -14.95 -15.23 -7.31
CA LYS A 581 -15.42 -13.87 -7.02
C LYS A 581 -14.26 -12.88 -6.85
N VAL A 582 -13.22 -13.30 -6.14
CA VAL A 582 -12.03 -12.47 -5.88
C VAL A 582 -11.07 -12.45 -7.07
N GLY A 583 -11.03 -13.53 -7.84
CA GLY A 583 -10.19 -13.70 -9.01
C GLY A 583 -8.70 -13.58 -8.69
N PRO A 584 -7.91 -12.81 -9.46
CA PRO A 584 -6.46 -12.72 -9.29
C PRO A 584 -6.03 -12.10 -7.94
N LEU A 585 -6.94 -11.41 -7.24
CA LEU A 585 -6.68 -10.76 -5.95
C LEU A 585 -6.72 -11.72 -4.76
N TRP A 586 -6.92 -13.02 -4.97
CA TRP A 586 -7.03 -14.01 -3.88
C TRP A 586 -5.84 -13.98 -2.90
N ARG A 587 -4.63 -13.70 -3.38
CA ARG A 587 -3.42 -13.58 -2.54
C ARG A 587 -3.52 -12.42 -1.56
N ALA A 588 -4.08 -11.28 -2.00
CA ALA A 588 -4.31 -10.14 -1.13
C ALA A 588 -5.33 -10.49 -0.05
N SER A 589 -6.43 -11.17 -0.39
CA SER A 589 -7.42 -11.64 0.58
C SER A 589 -6.86 -12.65 1.58
N LEU A 590 -6.03 -13.59 1.12
CA LEU A 590 -5.39 -14.57 1.99
C LEU A 590 -4.47 -13.88 3.01
N ILE A 591 -3.61 -12.96 2.54
CA ILE A 591 -2.72 -12.19 3.42
C ILE A 591 -3.52 -11.33 4.40
N LEU A 592 -4.63 -10.72 3.96
CA LEU A 592 -5.51 -9.99 4.86
C LEU A 592 -6.10 -10.90 5.95
N ALA A 593 -6.61 -12.07 5.58
CA ALA A 593 -7.20 -13.03 6.51
C ALA A 593 -6.18 -13.53 7.56
N ILE A 594 -4.95 -13.84 7.12
CA ILE A 594 -3.84 -14.19 8.03
C ILE A 594 -3.56 -13.02 8.98
N SER A 595 -3.46 -11.81 8.44
CA SER A 595 -3.13 -10.60 9.22
C SER A 595 -4.19 -10.28 10.28
N GLU A 596 -5.46 -10.55 10.00
CA GLU A 596 -6.55 -10.40 10.97
C GLU A 596 -6.39 -11.37 12.14
N GLN A 597 -6.06 -12.64 11.88
CA GLN A 597 -5.82 -13.65 12.92
C GLN A 597 -4.56 -13.31 13.74
N LEU A 598 -3.49 -12.85 13.09
CA LEU A 598 -2.27 -12.42 13.76
C LEU A 598 -2.49 -11.17 14.63
N ALA A 599 -3.26 -10.19 14.14
CA ALA A 599 -3.56 -8.97 14.88
C ALA A 599 -4.47 -9.25 16.10
N ALA A 600 -5.34 -10.27 16.03
CA ALA A 600 -6.17 -10.68 17.17
C ALA A 600 -5.32 -11.24 18.33
N LEU A 601 -4.25 -11.98 18.04
CA LEU A 601 -3.32 -12.49 19.07
C LEU A 601 -2.62 -11.37 19.86
N GLU A 602 -2.41 -10.21 19.24
CA GLU A 602 -1.74 -9.07 19.87
C GLU A 602 -2.65 -8.30 20.85
N GLY A 603 -3.97 -8.47 20.76
CA GLY A 603 -4.95 -7.72 21.55
C GLY A 603 -5.29 -8.31 22.92
N ASP A 604 -4.97 -9.58 23.18
CA ASP A 604 -5.54 -10.36 24.29
C ASP A 604 -4.72 -10.35 25.61
N ILE A 605 -3.64 -9.56 25.70
CA ILE A 605 -2.71 -9.63 26.83
C ILE A 605 -2.88 -8.44 27.78
N SER A 606 -3.67 -8.66 28.84
CA SER A 606 -3.86 -7.73 29.96
C SER A 606 -3.29 -8.23 31.30
N TYR A 607 -2.64 -9.40 31.38
CA TYR A 607 -2.09 -9.90 32.65
C TYR A 607 -0.69 -10.50 32.52
N ALA A 608 0.18 -10.04 33.41
CA ALA A 608 1.63 -10.17 33.41
C ALA A 608 2.17 -11.59 33.69
N ILE A 609 3.16 -12.02 32.90
CA ILE A 609 4.20 -13.01 33.23
C ILE A 609 5.51 -12.57 32.53
N GLU A 610 6.68 -12.90 33.11
CA GLU A 610 8.02 -12.53 32.63
C GLU A 610 8.23 -12.71 31.12
N GLY A 611 8.66 -11.62 30.46
CA GLY A 611 8.60 -11.39 29.02
C GLY A 611 9.66 -12.08 28.16
N ASP A 612 10.06 -13.30 28.50
CA ASP A 612 10.79 -14.20 27.58
C ASP A 612 9.96 -15.49 27.30
N ILE A 613 9.16 -15.98 28.25
CA ILE A 613 8.28 -17.16 28.05
C ILE A 613 7.00 -16.79 27.28
N VAL A 614 6.48 -15.58 27.48
CA VAL A 614 5.28 -15.08 26.77
C VAL A 614 5.60 -14.88 25.28
N ASP A 615 6.79 -14.38 24.96
CA ASP A 615 7.22 -14.11 23.59
C ASP A 615 7.35 -15.42 22.79
N ASP A 616 7.99 -16.45 23.35
CA ASP A 616 8.13 -17.77 22.69
C ASP A 616 6.77 -18.45 22.41
N TYR A 617 5.82 -18.37 23.34
CA TYR A 617 4.48 -18.93 23.16
C TYR A 617 3.69 -18.18 22.08
N GLN A 618 3.77 -16.86 22.04
CA GLN A 618 3.14 -16.05 21.00
C GLN A 618 3.74 -16.35 19.62
N ASP A 619 5.05 -16.46 19.53
CA ASP A 619 5.73 -16.79 18.27
C ASP A 619 5.33 -18.19 17.78
N GLU A 620 5.15 -19.15 18.68
CA GLU A 620 4.63 -20.47 18.34
C GLU A 620 3.19 -20.41 17.83
N GLN A 621 2.30 -19.64 18.47
CA GLN A 621 0.93 -19.43 17.99
C GLN A 621 0.90 -18.71 16.63
N ARG A 622 1.70 -17.65 16.44
CA ARG A 622 1.82 -16.93 15.17
C ARG A 622 2.27 -17.86 14.06
N ARG A 623 3.30 -18.69 14.32
CA ARG A 623 3.79 -19.69 13.37
C ARG A 623 2.71 -20.72 13.04
N GLY A 624 1.99 -21.24 14.04
CA GLY A 624 0.91 -22.20 13.82
C GLY A 624 -0.23 -21.67 12.96
N ILE A 625 -0.60 -20.39 13.13
CA ILE A 625 -1.57 -19.72 12.24
C ILE A 625 -1.02 -19.67 10.81
N ILE A 626 0.21 -19.15 10.62
CA ILE A 626 0.80 -19.03 9.29
C ILE A 626 0.90 -20.39 8.59
N GLU A 627 1.39 -21.43 9.28
CA GLU A 627 1.50 -22.79 8.74
C GLU A 627 0.13 -23.36 8.34
N SER A 628 -0.91 -23.11 9.12
CA SER A 628 -2.27 -23.57 8.82
C SER A 628 -2.81 -22.93 7.53
N PHE A 629 -2.61 -21.61 7.37
CA PHE A 629 -3.02 -20.91 6.16
C PHE A 629 -2.16 -21.25 4.94
N ASP A 630 -0.85 -21.46 5.13
CA ASP A 630 0.06 -21.87 4.06
C ASP A 630 -0.29 -23.25 3.51
N ALA A 631 -0.60 -24.19 4.39
CA ALA A 631 -1.02 -25.52 3.98
C ALA A 631 -2.42 -25.49 3.32
N PHE A 632 -3.30 -24.57 3.75
CA PHE A 632 -4.61 -24.36 3.11
C PHE A 632 -4.48 -23.75 1.71
N ALA A 633 -3.54 -22.82 1.52
CA ALA A 633 -3.24 -22.28 0.20
C ALA A 633 -2.56 -23.32 -0.72
N ALA A 634 -1.71 -24.20 -0.17
CA ALA A 634 -1.14 -25.33 -0.90
C ALA A 634 -2.23 -26.33 -1.34
N ALA A 635 -3.22 -26.60 -0.50
CA ALA A 635 -4.40 -27.39 -0.83
C ALA A 635 -5.16 -26.83 -2.05
N TRP A 636 -5.34 -25.51 -2.16
CA TRP A 636 -5.94 -24.90 -3.35
C TRP A 636 -5.15 -25.17 -4.64
N GLN A 637 -3.83 -25.26 -4.53
CA GLN A 637 -2.97 -25.59 -5.67
C GLN A 637 -3.12 -27.06 -6.07
N GLN A 638 -3.11 -27.97 -5.09
CA GLN A 638 -3.31 -29.41 -5.32
C GLN A 638 -4.67 -29.72 -5.94
N LEU A 639 -5.72 -28.99 -5.54
CA LEU A 639 -7.07 -29.11 -6.11
C LEU A 639 -7.24 -28.39 -7.46
N GLY A 640 -6.18 -27.82 -8.03
CA GLY A 640 -6.24 -27.14 -9.32
C GLY A 640 -7.23 -25.97 -9.34
N LEU A 641 -7.32 -25.22 -8.23
CA LEU A 641 -8.24 -24.09 -8.10
C LEU A 641 -7.62 -22.74 -8.48
N ILE A 642 -6.30 -22.64 -8.54
CA ILE A 642 -5.63 -21.40 -8.95
C ILE A 642 -5.85 -21.18 -10.45
N GLY A 643 -6.50 -20.06 -10.80
CA GLY A 643 -6.89 -19.74 -12.18
C GLY A 643 -8.34 -20.12 -12.53
N ILE A 644 -9.10 -20.71 -11.60
CA ILE A 644 -10.49 -21.15 -11.82
C ILE A 644 -11.42 -20.00 -12.26
N TRP A 645 -11.08 -18.74 -11.93
CA TRP A 645 -11.82 -17.56 -12.37
C TRP A 645 -11.72 -17.26 -13.87
N HIS A 646 -10.80 -17.92 -14.59
CA HIS A 646 -10.73 -17.88 -16.05
C HIS A 646 -11.43 -19.07 -16.72
N GLN A 647 -12.03 -19.98 -15.96
CA GLN A 647 -12.69 -21.16 -16.51
C GLN A 647 -13.94 -20.75 -17.32
N GLU A 648 -13.93 -21.05 -18.61
CA GLU A 648 -15.09 -20.89 -19.48
C GLU A 648 -16.02 -22.12 -19.37
N PRO A 649 -17.34 -21.94 -19.54
CA PRO A 649 -18.29 -23.05 -19.54
C PRO A 649 -18.03 -23.99 -20.73
N LEU A 650 -18.13 -25.31 -20.50
CA LEU A 650 -17.95 -26.32 -21.54
C LEU A 650 -19.02 -26.24 -22.64
N LEU A 651 -20.27 -25.93 -22.27
CA LEU A 651 -21.36 -25.64 -23.20
C LEU A 651 -21.66 -24.15 -23.17
N ASP A 652 -21.55 -23.52 -24.33
CA ASP A 652 -22.02 -22.15 -24.51
C ASP A 652 -23.55 -22.07 -24.36
N GLY A 653 -24.05 -20.85 -24.25
CA GLY A 653 -25.48 -20.62 -24.05
C GLY A 653 -26.37 -21.10 -25.20
N GLU A 654 -25.83 -21.34 -26.40
CA GLU A 654 -26.60 -21.84 -27.54
C GLU A 654 -26.64 -23.37 -27.57
N ALA A 655 -25.52 -24.02 -27.22
CA ALA A 655 -25.43 -25.46 -26.99
C ALA A 655 -26.37 -25.89 -25.86
N VAL A 656 -26.43 -25.15 -24.75
CA VAL A 656 -27.38 -25.42 -23.65
C VAL A 656 -28.84 -25.31 -24.13
N LYS A 657 -29.19 -24.31 -24.95
CA LYS A 657 -30.55 -24.21 -25.52
C LYS A 657 -30.87 -25.34 -26.47
N LYS A 658 -29.90 -25.80 -27.25
CA LYS A 658 -30.08 -26.94 -28.17
C LYS A 658 -30.31 -28.24 -27.39
N LEU A 659 -29.59 -28.41 -26.28
CA LEU A 659 -29.71 -29.57 -25.38
C LEU A 659 -31.04 -29.56 -24.62
N LEU A 660 -31.44 -28.40 -24.08
CA LEU A 660 -32.64 -28.19 -23.27
C LEU A 660 -33.60 -27.21 -23.99
N PRO A 661 -34.27 -27.62 -25.08
CA PRO A 661 -35.03 -26.72 -25.97
C PRO A 661 -36.25 -26.06 -25.32
N ARG A 662 -36.71 -26.56 -24.17
CA ARG A 662 -37.87 -26.04 -23.44
C ARG A 662 -37.49 -25.06 -22.31
N ILE A 663 -36.21 -24.74 -22.14
CA ILE A 663 -35.75 -23.84 -21.07
C ILE A 663 -36.25 -22.39 -21.31
N PRO A 664 -36.95 -21.77 -20.34
CA PRO A 664 -37.38 -20.38 -20.49
C PRO A 664 -36.20 -19.41 -20.32
N ARG A 665 -36.26 -18.25 -21.00
CA ARG A 665 -35.28 -17.18 -20.78
C ARG A 665 -35.42 -16.59 -19.38
N GLY A 666 -34.31 -16.16 -18.78
CA GLY A 666 -34.30 -15.48 -17.47
C GLY A 666 -33.73 -16.35 -16.35
N PRO A 667 -34.33 -16.34 -15.13
CA PRO A 667 -33.75 -16.99 -13.95
C PRO A 667 -33.41 -18.47 -14.15
N ALA A 668 -34.34 -19.26 -14.70
CA ALA A 668 -34.11 -20.70 -14.90
C ALA A 668 -32.94 -21.01 -15.85
N PHE A 669 -32.73 -20.17 -16.88
CA PHE A 669 -31.56 -20.30 -17.75
C PHE A 669 -30.26 -20.01 -17.00
N ARG A 670 -30.26 -18.98 -16.13
CA ARG A 670 -29.11 -18.68 -15.28
C ARG A 670 -28.84 -19.84 -14.30
N ASP A 671 -29.87 -20.40 -13.68
CA ASP A 671 -29.72 -21.51 -12.74
C ASP A 671 -29.10 -22.74 -13.41
N VAL A 672 -29.45 -23.04 -14.66
CA VAL A 672 -28.80 -24.12 -15.44
C VAL A 672 -27.34 -23.79 -15.78
N MET A 673 -27.04 -22.54 -16.13
CA MET A 673 -25.65 -22.11 -16.39
C MET A 673 -24.80 -22.16 -15.11
N ASP A 674 -25.36 -21.75 -13.97
CA ASP A 674 -24.72 -21.82 -12.66
C ASP A 674 -24.51 -23.29 -12.24
N GLU A 675 -25.48 -24.18 -12.51
CA GLU A 675 -25.35 -25.62 -12.27
C GLU A 675 -24.27 -26.27 -13.13
N GLN A 676 -24.20 -25.91 -14.42
CA GLN A 676 -23.08 -26.34 -15.28
C GLN A 676 -21.73 -25.91 -14.69
N ALA A 677 -21.60 -24.65 -14.28
CA ALA A 677 -20.36 -24.14 -13.70
C ALA A 677 -20.01 -24.89 -12.40
N ASN A 678 -20.99 -25.12 -11.52
CA ASN A 678 -20.81 -25.91 -10.30
C ASN A 678 -20.38 -27.35 -10.60
N TRP A 679 -21.02 -28.00 -11.57
CA TRP A 679 -20.69 -29.36 -11.97
C TRP A 679 -19.26 -29.47 -12.52
N MET A 680 -18.84 -28.51 -13.34
CA MET A 680 -17.48 -28.44 -13.86
C MET A 680 -16.43 -28.22 -12.76
N ILE A 681 -16.82 -27.64 -11.62
CA ILE A 681 -15.95 -27.51 -10.45
C ILE A 681 -15.88 -28.84 -9.68
N THR A 682 -16.94 -29.61 -9.61
CA THR A 682 -16.91 -30.91 -8.89
C THR A 682 -16.42 -32.07 -9.75
N HIS A 683 -16.35 -31.91 -11.08
CA HIS A 683 -15.91 -32.94 -12.02
C HIS A 683 -14.78 -32.42 -12.94
N PRO A 684 -13.61 -32.07 -12.36
CA PRO A 684 -12.50 -31.49 -13.12
C PRO A 684 -11.98 -32.48 -14.18
N GLY A 685 -11.89 -32.02 -15.44
CA GLY A 685 -11.42 -32.84 -16.56
C GLY A 685 -12.48 -33.71 -17.23
N ALA A 686 -13.71 -33.72 -16.71
CA ALA A 686 -14.81 -34.44 -17.34
C ALA A 686 -15.20 -33.81 -18.71
N GLY A 687 -15.50 -34.67 -19.68
CA GLY A 687 -15.79 -34.27 -21.05
C GLY A 687 -17.20 -33.73 -21.27
N VAL A 688 -17.38 -33.03 -22.40
CA VAL A 688 -18.66 -32.41 -22.80
C VAL A 688 -19.83 -33.40 -22.85
N SER A 689 -19.59 -34.63 -23.34
CA SER A 689 -20.64 -35.65 -23.45
C SER A 689 -21.23 -36.09 -22.12
N VAL A 690 -20.42 -36.13 -21.06
CA VAL A 690 -20.85 -36.48 -19.70
C VAL A 690 -21.70 -35.35 -19.13
N LEU A 691 -21.27 -34.10 -19.32
CA LEU A 691 -22.01 -32.92 -18.91
C LEU A 691 -23.38 -32.83 -19.59
N GLU A 692 -23.46 -33.12 -20.89
CA GLU A 692 -24.73 -33.14 -21.62
C GLU A 692 -25.72 -34.14 -21.00
N ALA A 693 -25.25 -35.36 -20.68
CA ALA A 693 -26.07 -36.38 -20.03
C ALA A 693 -26.52 -35.94 -18.63
N TYR A 694 -25.62 -35.33 -17.86
CA TYR A 694 -25.91 -34.82 -16.52
C TYR A 694 -26.97 -33.71 -16.53
N LEU A 695 -26.86 -32.72 -17.43
CA LEU A 695 -27.82 -31.62 -17.51
C LEU A 695 -29.22 -32.10 -17.94
N VAL A 696 -29.30 -33.07 -18.86
CA VAL A 696 -30.56 -33.69 -19.26
C VAL A 696 -31.21 -34.44 -18.10
N ALA A 697 -30.42 -35.16 -17.29
CA ALA A 697 -30.90 -35.88 -16.12
C ALA A 697 -31.35 -34.94 -14.99
N SER A 698 -30.62 -33.85 -14.77
CA SER A 698 -30.89 -32.87 -13.70
C SER A 698 -32.06 -31.95 -14.01
N PHE A 699 -32.31 -31.67 -15.30
CA PHE A 699 -33.40 -30.80 -15.77
C PHE A 699 -34.34 -31.52 -16.77
N PRO A 700 -35.00 -32.62 -16.35
CA PRO A 700 -35.77 -33.47 -17.27
C PRO A 700 -37.00 -32.76 -17.85
N THR A 701 -37.51 -31.73 -17.17
CA THR A 701 -38.63 -30.90 -17.64
C THR A 701 -38.28 -30.06 -18.87
N PHE A 702 -37.00 -29.68 -19.02
CA PHE A 702 -36.51 -28.87 -20.13
C PHE A 702 -35.95 -29.69 -21.30
N ALA A 703 -35.64 -30.96 -21.05
CA ALA A 703 -35.16 -31.91 -22.04
C ALA A 703 -36.20 -32.17 -23.15
N PRO A 704 -35.77 -32.58 -24.36
CA PRO A 704 -36.68 -33.00 -25.41
C PRO A 704 -37.48 -34.23 -24.93
N ALA A 705 -38.78 -34.27 -25.24
CA ALA A 705 -39.58 -35.47 -24.97
C ALA A 705 -38.90 -36.66 -25.64
N LEU A 706 -38.63 -37.72 -24.87
CA LEU A 706 -38.19 -39.02 -25.38
C LEU A 706 -39.10 -39.39 -26.56
N LYS A 707 -38.61 -39.21 -27.79
CA LYS A 707 -39.31 -39.68 -28.98
C LYS A 707 -39.24 -41.20 -28.97
N ASP A 708 -40.31 -41.85 -28.52
CA ASP A 708 -40.81 -43.15 -28.99
C ASP A 708 -39.77 -44.27 -29.21
N GLY A 709 -38.73 -44.39 -28.37
CA GLY A 709 -37.84 -45.56 -28.35
C GLY A 709 -38.57 -46.85 -27.95
N ALA A 710 -39.68 -46.73 -27.22
CA ALA A 710 -40.52 -47.86 -26.84
C ALA A 710 -41.34 -48.44 -28.02
N LYS A 711 -41.60 -47.68 -29.09
CA LYS A 711 -42.36 -48.18 -30.25
C LYS A 711 -41.50 -48.94 -31.27
N GLN A 712 -40.17 -48.73 -31.30
CA GLN A 712 -39.27 -49.51 -32.15
C GLN A 712 -38.88 -50.85 -31.52
N ALA A 713 -38.84 -50.97 -30.19
CA ALA A 713 -38.67 -52.25 -29.50
C ALA A 713 -39.89 -53.16 -29.68
N GLN A 714 -41.11 -52.64 -29.52
CA GLN A 714 -42.34 -53.41 -29.76
C GLN A 714 -42.57 -53.82 -31.23
N LYS A 715 -42.10 -53.01 -32.20
CA LYS A 715 -42.16 -53.40 -33.63
C LYS A 715 -41.12 -54.46 -34.00
N LYS A 716 -39.98 -54.54 -33.32
CA LYS A 716 -38.99 -55.61 -33.54
C LYS A 716 -39.44 -56.94 -32.93
N GLU A 717 -40.08 -56.93 -31.76
CA GLU A 717 -40.67 -58.14 -31.17
C GLU A 717 -41.89 -58.66 -31.97
N GLN A 718 -42.72 -57.77 -32.53
CA GLN A 718 -43.83 -58.21 -33.39
C GLN A 718 -43.39 -58.72 -34.76
N HIS A 719 -42.21 -58.31 -35.27
CA HIS A 719 -41.69 -58.86 -36.53
C HIS A 719 -40.90 -60.16 -36.36
N GLN A 720 -40.31 -60.41 -35.17
CA GLN A 720 -39.68 -61.69 -34.86
C GLN A 720 -40.67 -62.80 -34.48
N ASN A 721 -41.87 -62.46 -34.01
CA ASN A 721 -42.94 -63.44 -33.76
C ASN A 721 -43.84 -63.75 -34.97
N SER A 722 -43.53 -63.20 -36.16
CA SER A 722 -44.28 -63.40 -37.41
C SER A 722 -43.41 -63.88 -38.58
N GLN A 723 -42.21 -64.39 -38.30
CA GLN A 723 -41.34 -65.10 -39.27
C GLN A 723 -41.09 -66.53 -38.81
#